data_AF-A0A968THR7-F1
#
_entry.id   AF-A0A968THR7-F1
#
_cell.length_a   1.000
_cell.length_b   1.000
_cell.length_c   1.000
_cell.angle_alpha   90.00
_cell.angle_beta   90.00
_cell.angle_gamma   90.00
#
_symmetry.space_group_name_H-M   'P 1'
#
loop_
_entity.id
_entity.type
_entity.pdbx_description
1 polymer ?
#
loop_
_entity_poly.entity_id
_entity_poly.type
_entity_poly.pdbx_seq_one_letter_code
_entity_poly.pdbx_strand_id
1 'polypeptide(L)'
;MTTPDPPNEQPPPTPDGSSLGTGGAVRLLTTLEQIQAHLGGLQRTVATLHQMVLASMGKAPEPPMPAPEASEASPPAFASAPMTGASHDDLPASVPALPRSAPPAPALTKSVGAGLVFRDAAVVQQELELYPNGINGVTGQPLITLDTLTASHLARATAEGERERGIYAVREEQTHQEHLGLVFGISEDRLDESRWAIVIHRDEAAQLLEALFPLIQHRSTQQGITLPPLAVQPDETCGQWLARLVPDPQTAWNARPPILLYHAGESSSAWLQRHGVGHGVVDPRRGVPYYLLLVGQPGATLKRVPPHIPFVFQYELDLFWAVGRLCFTDAEGEHILSEYRAYAEQVVAFEQQYDPDPPPIPPDPVRLHDPAYRRHLVLFGTHHAHDPATERSATELILPLAQGSDGIPPIAERFSFSQQLFLGPQAGTAATHANLQAILTGQARGGKPALLFTATHGIGLPPDDPQLVARQGALLCQDWQGWGEIEPQHAFAAADLPPDTDVRGLIVCCFACYGAGCPEADEFVFALAQDGDAPAERPIIAPFPLISKLSQQLLVRGALAFIGHVDRAWTYSFSATNAPAQVQSFEDLLARLMAGKRVGFAMDQFNQRQGAFAMLLSNEIESASFGKRVAPTDLGKLWAARNDARNYALLGDPAVRLPLAAIAE
;
A
#
# COMPACT_ATOMS: atom_id res chain seq x y z
N MET A 1 -46.16 41.36 9.83
CA MET A 1 -45.00 42.11 9.32
C MET A 1 -44.10 41.09 8.62
N THR A 2 -44.51 40.60 7.44
CA THR A 2 -44.06 41.04 6.10
C THR A 2 -42.56 40.82 5.86
N THR A 3 -42.28 39.70 5.20
CA THR A 3 -41.06 39.34 4.48
C THR A 3 -40.83 40.26 3.26
N PRO A 4 -39.58 40.53 2.82
CA PRO A 4 -39.32 41.27 1.59
C PRO A 4 -39.11 40.35 0.37
N ASP A 5 -39.63 40.80 -0.78
CA ASP A 5 -39.54 40.18 -2.11
C ASP A 5 -38.15 40.34 -2.77
N PRO A 6 -37.76 39.45 -3.71
CA PRO A 6 -36.58 39.61 -4.57
C PRO A 6 -36.88 40.43 -5.86
N PRO A 7 -35.86 41.05 -6.50
CA PRO A 7 -36.06 41.92 -7.66
C PRO A 7 -36.17 41.17 -9.00
N ASN A 8 -36.83 41.87 -9.93
CA ASN A 8 -37.34 41.47 -11.24
C ASN A 8 -36.30 41.72 -12.36
N GLU A 9 -35.97 40.73 -13.19
CA GLU A 9 -35.13 40.89 -14.40
C GLU A 9 -35.93 40.61 -15.69
N GLN A 10 -35.82 41.54 -16.64
CA GLN A 10 -36.48 41.54 -17.96
C GLN A 10 -35.74 40.67 -19.00
N PRO A 11 -36.44 40.14 -20.03
CA PRO A 11 -35.82 39.35 -21.10
C PRO A 11 -35.22 40.22 -22.24
N PRO A 12 -34.21 39.72 -22.99
CA PRO A 12 -33.56 40.45 -24.08
C PRO A 12 -34.33 40.33 -25.43
N PRO A 13 -34.06 41.23 -26.41
CA PRO A 13 -34.85 41.34 -27.65
C PRO A 13 -34.42 40.36 -28.76
N THR A 14 -35.39 39.96 -29.58
CA THR A 14 -35.24 39.13 -30.79
C THR A 14 -34.70 39.93 -31.99
N PRO A 15 -33.77 39.40 -32.81
CA PRO A 15 -33.38 40.01 -34.07
C PRO A 15 -34.21 39.50 -35.27
N ASP A 16 -34.63 40.46 -36.11
CA ASP A 16 -35.29 40.29 -37.39
C ASP A 16 -34.46 39.50 -38.42
N GLY A 17 -35.18 38.73 -39.26
CA GLY A 17 -34.61 38.01 -40.38
C GLY A 17 -34.67 38.80 -41.69
N SER A 18 -33.55 38.84 -42.43
CA SER A 18 -33.49 38.64 -43.88
C SER A 18 -32.08 38.93 -44.44
N SER A 19 -31.34 37.88 -44.82
CA SER A 19 -30.56 37.79 -46.08
C SER A 19 -29.59 36.59 -46.03
N LEU A 20 -30.04 35.40 -46.43
CA LEU A 20 -29.14 34.29 -46.76
C LEU A 20 -28.83 34.33 -48.25
N GLY A 21 -27.66 34.85 -48.58
CA GLY A 21 -27.08 34.78 -49.92
C GLY A 21 -26.74 33.34 -50.30
N THR A 22 -26.88 33.05 -51.59
CA THR A 22 -26.66 31.79 -52.31
C THR A 22 -25.30 31.10 -52.11
N GLY A 23 -24.37 31.68 -51.33
CA GLY A 23 -23.08 31.06 -50.98
C GLY A 23 -23.12 30.05 -49.82
N GLY A 24 -24.14 30.11 -48.95
CA GLY A 24 -24.26 29.20 -47.79
C GLY A 24 -24.67 27.77 -48.15
N ALA A 25 -25.57 27.62 -49.13
CA ALA A 25 -26.08 26.31 -49.56
C ALA A 25 -25.01 25.45 -50.26
N VAL A 26 -24.11 26.08 -51.03
CA VAL A 26 -23.03 25.38 -51.75
C VAL A 26 -21.96 24.85 -50.80
N ARG A 27 -21.66 25.57 -49.70
CA ARG A 27 -20.74 25.11 -48.63
C ARG A 27 -21.32 23.97 -47.79
N LEU A 28 -22.62 23.99 -47.51
CA LEU A 28 -23.29 22.91 -46.77
C LEU A 28 -23.34 21.60 -47.57
N LEU A 29 -23.60 21.67 -48.88
CA LEU A 29 -23.59 20.50 -49.77
C LEU A 29 -22.21 19.83 -49.86
N THR A 30 -21.14 20.62 -49.98
CA THR A 30 -19.76 20.10 -50.01
C THR A 30 -19.34 19.46 -48.68
N THR A 31 -19.85 19.97 -47.55
CA THR A 31 -19.56 19.40 -46.23
C THR A 31 -20.31 18.07 -46.00
N LEU A 32 -21.54 17.94 -46.50
CA LEU A 32 -22.32 16.71 -46.43
C LEU A 32 -21.74 15.58 -47.29
N GLU A 33 -21.26 15.89 -48.50
CA GLU A 33 -20.59 14.90 -49.36
C GLU A 33 -19.28 14.39 -48.73
N GLN A 34 -18.51 15.26 -48.06
CA GLN A 34 -17.30 14.88 -47.33
C GLN A 34 -17.61 13.97 -46.14
N ILE A 35 -18.67 14.26 -45.39
CA ILE A 35 -19.12 13.43 -44.26
C ILE A 35 -19.61 12.05 -44.77
N GLN A 36 -20.36 12.00 -45.87
CA GLN A 36 -20.78 10.74 -46.48
C GLN A 36 -19.61 9.91 -47.01
N ALA A 37 -18.60 10.54 -47.60
CA ALA A 37 -17.39 9.86 -48.04
C ALA A 37 -16.61 9.25 -46.85
N HIS A 38 -16.55 9.97 -45.73
CA HIS A 38 -15.88 9.50 -44.50
C HIS A 38 -16.63 8.33 -43.84
N LEU A 39 -17.97 8.42 -43.77
CA LEU A 39 -18.84 7.32 -43.30
C LEU A 39 -18.72 6.07 -44.19
N GLY A 40 -18.66 6.24 -45.52
CA GLY A 40 -18.43 5.13 -46.45
C GLY A 40 -17.02 4.51 -46.32
N GLY A 41 -16.03 5.29 -45.89
CA GLY A 41 -14.69 4.80 -45.51
C GLY A 41 -14.75 3.91 -44.26
N LEU A 42 -15.37 4.42 -43.20
CA LEU A 42 -15.56 3.69 -41.93
C LEU A 42 -16.35 2.39 -42.10
N GLN A 43 -17.44 2.40 -42.89
CA GLN A 43 -18.22 1.20 -43.16
C GLN A 43 -17.41 0.12 -43.91
N ARG A 44 -16.52 0.52 -44.83
CA ARG A 44 -15.61 -0.41 -45.51
C ARG A 44 -14.59 -1.00 -44.55
N THR A 45 -13.98 -0.19 -43.68
CA THR A 45 -13.01 -0.66 -42.68
C THR A 45 -13.65 -1.63 -41.69
N VAL A 46 -14.88 -1.35 -41.24
CA VAL A 46 -15.64 -2.24 -40.35
C VAL A 46 -16.01 -3.54 -41.08
N ALA A 47 -16.40 -3.50 -42.35
CA ALA A 47 -16.66 -4.70 -43.14
C ALA A 47 -15.40 -5.55 -43.35
N THR A 48 -14.23 -4.92 -43.56
CA THR A 48 -12.95 -5.63 -43.68
C THR A 48 -12.53 -6.27 -42.36
N LEU A 49 -12.65 -5.56 -41.24
CA LEU A 49 -12.39 -6.11 -39.90
C LEU A 49 -13.33 -7.29 -39.58
N HIS A 50 -14.61 -7.16 -39.92
CA HIS A 50 -15.58 -8.25 -39.73
C HIS A 50 -15.25 -9.48 -40.58
N GLN A 51 -14.80 -9.31 -41.83
CA GLN A 51 -14.32 -10.42 -42.68
C GLN A 51 -13.05 -11.07 -42.13
N MET A 52 -12.12 -10.30 -41.57
CA MET A 52 -10.90 -10.83 -40.94
C MET A 52 -11.21 -11.63 -39.66
N VAL A 53 -12.21 -11.20 -38.88
CA VAL A 53 -12.68 -11.92 -37.70
C VAL A 53 -13.46 -13.18 -38.08
N LEU A 54 -14.24 -13.16 -39.15
CA LEU A 54 -14.92 -14.37 -39.66
C LEU A 54 -13.92 -15.38 -40.24
N ALA A 55 -12.83 -14.92 -40.88
CA ALA A 55 -11.76 -15.77 -41.39
C ALA A 55 -10.93 -16.44 -40.28
N SER A 56 -10.89 -15.89 -39.06
CA SER A 56 -10.17 -16.48 -37.94
C SER A 56 -10.98 -17.51 -37.15
N MET A 57 -12.29 -17.62 -37.39
CA MET A 57 -13.21 -18.43 -36.56
C MET A 57 -13.84 -19.67 -37.25
N GLY A 58 -13.28 -20.21 -38.35
CA GLY A 58 -13.89 -21.38 -39.00
C GLY A 58 -12.98 -22.32 -39.84
N LYS A 59 -12.56 -23.43 -39.21
CA LYS A 59 -12.21 -24.78 -39.74
C LYS A 59 -11.51 -24.93 -41.11
N ALA A 60 -10.28 -25.46 -41.08
CA ALA A 60 -9.61 -26.05 -42.24
C ALA A 60 -10.24 -27.40 -42.67
N PRO A 61 -10.47 -27.65 -43.97
CA PRO A 61 -10.78 -28.97 -44.50
C PRO A 61 -9.50 -29.74 -44.91
N GLU A 62 -9.52 -31.06 -44.75
CA GLU A 62 -8.49 -32.02 -45.19
C GLU A 62 -8.32 -32.10 -46.73
N PRO A 63 -7.21 -32.69 -47.24
CA PRO A 63 -6.51 -32.26 -48.46
C PRO A 63 -6.88 -33.05 -49.72
N PRO A 64 -6.39 -32.65 -50.90
CA PRO A 64 -6.24 -33.55 -52.04
C PRO A 64 -4.76 -33.90 -52.33
N MET A 65 -4.52 -35.20 -52.54
CA MET A 65 -3.34 -35.79 -53.17
C MET A 65 -3.17 -35.33 -54.63
N PRO A 66 -1.94 -35.29 -55.20
CA PRO A 66 -1.47 -36.44 -56.01
C PRO A 66 0.04 -36.80 -55.89
N ALA A 67 0.37 -37.97 -56.45
CA ALA A 67 1.59 -38.80 -56.38
C ALA A 67 2.67 -38.49 -57.47
N PRO A 68 3.68 -39.35 -57.74
CA PRO A 68 4.79 -39.88 -56.92
C PRO A 68 6.19 -39.68 -57.61
N GLU A 69 7.31 -39.93 -56.89
CA GLU A 69 8.55 -40.60 -57.40
C GLU A 69 9.62 -40.73 -56.27
N ALA A 70 9.89 -41.96 -55.81
CA ALA A 70 11.12 -42.78 -55.97
C ALA A 70 12.25 -42.48 -54.95
N SER A 71 12.41 -43.31 -53.91
CA SER A 71 13.42 -44.41 -53.76
C SER A 71 14.72 -43.89 -53.13
N GLU A 72 15.21 -44.33 -51.95
CA GLU A 72 15.81 -45.64 -51.61
C GLU A 72 16.07 -45.69 -50.08
N ALA A 73 15.58 -46.68 -49.33
CA ALA A 73 16.33 -47.82 -48.76
C ALA A 73 17.24 -47.56 -47.51
N SER A 74 16.66 -47.80 -46.32
CA SER A 74 17.04 -48.63 -45.13
C SER A 74 18.45 -49.28 -45.00
N PRO A 75 18.86 -49.93 -43.87
CA PRO A 75 18.19 -50.22 -42.57
C PRO A 75 19.03 -50.06 -41.27
N PRO A 76 18.50 -50.44 -40.08
CA PRO A 76 19.04 -50.24 -38.71
C PRO A 76 19.32 -51.55 -37.91
N ALA A 77 19.75 -51.46 -36.64
CA ALA A 77 19.55 -52.46 -35.55
C ALA A 77 20.08 -51.94 -34.18
N PHE A 78 19.26 -51.85 -33.09
CA PHE A 78 19.05 -52.80 -31.96
C PHE A 78 20.29 -52.98 -31.04
N ALA A 79 20.26 -53.12 -29.70
CA ALA A 79 19.26 -53.34 -28.65
C ALA A 79 19.88 -53.16 -27.22
N SER A 80 19.00 -53.14 -26.21
CA SER A 80 19.07 -53.79 -24.86
C SER A 80 20.03 -53.33 -23.73
N ALA A 81 19.41 -53.06 -22.57
CA ALA A 81 19.93 -53.14 -21.18
C ALA A 81 20.22 -54.63 -20.77
N PRO A 82 20.66 -55.07 -19.54
CA PRO A 82 20.38 -54.51 -18.19
C PRO A 82 21.39 -54.78 -16.99
N MET A 83 21.09 -54.16 -15.82
CA MET A 83 21.10 -54.64 -14.39
C MET A 83 22.36 -55.12 -13.58
N THR A 84 22.50 -54.50 -12.39
CA THR A 84 22.67 -55.02 -10.98
C THR A 84 23.98 -55.54 -10.34
N GLY A 85 24.13 -55.21 -9.03
CA GLY A 85 24.86 -55.95 -7.94
C GLY A 85 25.86 -55.06 -7.15
N ALA A 86 25.72 -54.63 -5.88
CA ALA A 86 25.46 -55.22 -4.54
C ALA A 86 26.70 -55.66 -3.69
N SER A 87 26.89 -54.99 -2.53
CA SER A 87 27.44 -55.42 -1.21
C SER A 87 28.98 -55.54 -0.97
N HIS A 88 29.61 -55.44 0.24
CA HIS A 88 29.28 -55.43 1.69
C HIS A 88 30.46 -54.83 2.56
N ASP A 89 30.15 -54.32 3.77
CA ASP A 89 30.86 -54.19 5.11
C ASP A 89 32.37 -53.84 5.33
N ASP A 90 32.65 -52.86 6.23
CA ASP A 90 33.22 -53.06 7.60
C ASP A 90 33.56 -51.71 8.33
N LEU A 91 33.39 -51.67 9.67
CA LEU A 91 33.73 -50.60 10.66
C LEU A 91 35.15 -50.86 11.27
N PRO A 92 35.90 -49.96 11.99
CA PRO A 92 35.40 -49.03 13.03
C PRO A 92 36.19 -47.69 13.34
N ALA A 93 35.59 -46.87 14.22
CA ALA A 93 36.14 -45.94 15.23
C ALA A 93 37.19 -44.83 14.89
N SER A 94 36.80 -43.55 15.01
CA SER A 94 37.48 -42.50 15.82
C SER A 94 36.77 -41.12 15.74
N VAL A 95 36.81 -40.39 16.86
CA VAL A 95 36.19 -39.07 17.17
C VAL A 95 37.05 -37.90 16.58
N PRO A 96 36.49 -36.70 16.30
CA PRO A 96 36.70 -35.98 15.04
C PRO A 96 37.86 -34.98 15.02
N ALA A 97 38.44 -34.79 13.85
CA ALA A 97 39.18 -33.58 13.48
C ALA A 97 38.24 -32.59 12.78
N LEU A 98 38.28 -31.33 13.21
CA LEU A 98 37.59 -30.18 12.61
C LEU A 98 37.74 -30.15 11.08
N PRO A 99 36.65 -30.06 10.29
CA PRO A 99 36.77 -29.77 8.87
C PRO A 99 37.10 -28.29 8.66
N ARG A 100 38.10 -28.11 7.81
CA ARG A 100 38.60 -26.87 7.24
C ARG A 100 37.46 -26.00 6.68
N SER A 101 37.69 -24.70 6.78
CA SER A 101 36.97 -23.62 6.11
C SER A 101 36.39 -24.02 4.75
N ALA A 102 35.08 -23.85 4.61
CA ALA A 102 34.39 -23.95 3.33
C ALA A 102 35.03 -23.01 2.29
N PRO A 103 35.09 -23.42 1.01
CA PRO A 103 35.58 -22.55 -0.05
C PRO A 103 34.69 -21.29 -0.15
N PRO A 104 35.26 -20.13 -0.53
CA PRO A 104 34.48 -18.91 -0.67
C PRO A 104 33.37 -19.10 -1.70
N ALA A 105 32.20 -18.56 -1.39
CA ALA A 105 31.07 -18.48 -2.30
C ALA A 105 31.50 -17.86 -3.65
N PRO A 106 30.89 -18.27 -4.77
CA PRO A 106 31.24 -17.72 -6.08
C PRO A 106 31.03 -16.20 -6.07
N ALA A 107 32.06 -15.48 -6.49
CA ALA A 107 32.03 -14.03 -6.59
C ALA A 107 30.86 -13.59 -7.48
N LEU A 108 29.99 -12.76 -6.91
CA LEU A 108 29.03 -11.97 -7.68
C LEU A 108 29.79 -11.26 -8.80
N THR A 109 29.34 -11.48 -10.02
CA THR A 109 29.89 -10.89 -11.23
C THR A 109 29.87 -9.38 -11.13
N LYS A 110 31.07 -8.79 -11.03
CA LYS A 110 31.44 -7.38 -11.25
C LYS A 110 30.30 -6.37 -10.98
N SER A 111 30.33 -5.81 -9.77
CA SER A 111 29.84 -4.45 -9.55
C SER A 111 30.51 -3.51 -10.56
N VAL A 112 29.78 -3.12 -11.60
CA VAL A 112 30.11 -1.88 -12.30
C VAL A 112 29.79 -0.81 -11.28
N GLY A 113 30.82 -0.11 -10.80
CA GLY A 113 30.65 1.05 -9.95
C GLY A 113 29.79 2.07 -10.69
N ALA A 114 28.49 2.06 -10.40
CA ALA A 114 27.62 3.17 -10.71
C ALA A 114 28.01 4.27 -9.73
N GLY A 115 28.98 5.09 -10.13
CA GLY A 115 29.25 6.33 -9.46
C GLY A 115 27.95 7.12 -9.37
N LEU A 116 27.58 7.49 -8.15
CA LEU A 116 26.68 8.61 -7.88
C LEU A 116 27.05 9.75 -8.84
N VAL A 117 26.07 10.19 -9.64
CA VAL A 117 26.27 11.32 -10.55
C VAL A 117 26.37 12.58 -9.70
N PHE A 118 27.58 12.93 -9.27
CA PHE A 118 27.89 14.26 -8.78
C PHE A 118 28.00 15.17 -10.01
N ARG A 119 27.02 16.07 -10.21
CA ARG A 119 27.17 17.18 -11.15
C ARG A 119 27.73 18.39 -10.42
N ASP A 120 28.80 18.95 -10.98
CA ASP A 120 29.53 20.09 -10.45
C ASP A 120 28.60 21.27 -10.09
N ALA A 121 28.82 21.77 -8.88
CA ALA A 121 28.19 22.96 -8.33
C ALA A 121 28.65 24.22 -9.09
N ALA A 122 28.05 24.49 -10.25
CA ALA A 122 28.12 25.80 -10.88
C ALA A 122 26.85 26.07 -11.70
N VAL A 123 26.09 27.06 -11.21
CA VAL A 123 24.83 27.61 -11.76
C VAL A 123 23.56 26.82 -11.40
N VAL A 124 23.28 26.70 -10.10
CA VAL A 124 21.95 26.37 -9.58
C VAL A 124 21.15 27.68 -9.47
N GLN A 125 20.31 27.97 -10.46
CA GLN A 125 19.06 28.69 -10.17
C GLN A 125 18.26 27.77 -9.24
N GLN A 126 17.63 28.32 -8.20
CA GLN A 126 16.87 27.59 -7.16
C GLN A 126 15.79 26.66 -7.76
N GLU A 127 16.19 25.49 -8.25
CA GLU A 127 15.33 24.39 -8.61
C GLU A 127 14.94 23.70 -7.29
N LEU A 128 13.64 23.68 -6.98
CA LEU A 128 13.09 23.20 -5.71
C LEU A 128 13.49 21.73 -5.50
N GLU A 129 14.36 21.48 -4.53
CA GLU A 129 14.78 20.16 -4.10
C GLU A 129 13.62 19.44 -3.38
N LEU A 130 13.47 18.14 -3.63
CA LEU A 130 12.47 17.29 -2.98
C LEU A 130 13.13 16.61 -1.77
N TYR A 131 12.56 16.82 -0.59
CA TYR A 131 13.09 16.28 0.66
C TYR A 131 12.31 15.02 1.10
N PRO A 132 12.89 13.82 1.00
CA PRO A 132 12.31 12.63 1.62
C PRO A 132 12.63 12.59 3.12
N ASN A 133 11.74 12.01 3.93
CA ASN A 133 11.96 11.77 5.35
C ASN A 133 12.70 10.45 5.58
N GLY A 134 13.81 10.26 4.86
CA GLY A 134 14.65 9.08 4.96
C GLY A 134 16.13 9.42 4.90
N ILE A 135 16.91 8.75 5.73
CA ILE A 135 18.33 9.01 5.92
C ILE A 135 19.13 7.71 5.77
N ASN A 136 20.33 7.82 5.18
CA ASN A 136 21.27 6.72 5.09
C ASN A 136 21.80 6.42 6.51
N GLY A 137 21.52 5.23 7.01
CA GLY A 137 21.86 4.79 8.36
C GLY A 137 23.35 4.65 8.65
N VAL A 138 24.21 4.77 7.65
CA VAL A 138 25.67 4.74 7.79
C VAL A 138 26.23 6.16 7.71
N THR A 139 25.88 6.91 6.66
CA THR A 139 26.53 8.19 6.36
C THR A 139 25.83 9.40 6.98
N GLY A 140 24.57 9.27 7.40
CA GLY A 140 23.76 10.40 7.84
C GLY A 140 23.37 11.38 6.74
N GLN A 141 23.52 10.98 5.46
CA GLN A 141 23.06 11.77 4.32
C GLN A 141 21.61 11.40 3.94
N PRO A 142 20.83 12.30 3.33
CA PRO A 142 19.52 11.95 2.77
C PRO A 142 19.61 10.73 1.85
N LEU A 143 18.61 9.83 1.91
CA LEU A 143 18.60 8.63 1.05
C LEU A 143 18.56 8.95 -0.44
N ILE A 144 17.94 10.06 -0.78
CA ILE A 144 17.95 10.62 -2.11
C ILE A 144 17.90 12.15 -2.02
N THR A 145 18.65 12.80 -2.89
CA THR A 145 18.43 14.19 -3.29
C THR A 145 17.93 14.18 -4.73
N LEU A 146 16.70 14.68 -4.93
CA LEU A 146 16.03 14.70 -6.23
C LEU A 146 15.52 16.11 -6.50
N ASP A 147 15.95 16.71 -7.61
CA ASP A 147 15.35 17.96 -8.07
C ASP A 147 14.04 17.70 -8.83
N THR A 148 13.20 18.73 -8.91
CA THR A 148 11.92 18.63 -9.61
C THR A 148 12.05 18.36 -11.12
N LEU A 149 13.17 18.74 -11.75
CA LEU A 149 13.41 18.47 -13.17
C LEU A 149 13.58 16.97 -13.44
N THR A 150 14.41 16.31 -12.63
CA THR A 150 14.67 14.87 -12.66
C THR A 150 13.40 14.11 -12.31
N ALA A 151 12.65 14.56 -11.29
CA ALA A 151 11.33 14.02 -10.98
C ALA A 151 10.35 14.13 -12.17
N SER A 152 10.35 15.24 -12.91
CA SER A 152 9.54 15.39 -14.13
C SER A 152 9.95 14.43 -15.25
N HIS A 153 11.25 14.16 -15.43
CA HIS A 153 11.70 13.15 -16.39
C HIS A 153 11.23 11.74 -16.00
N LEU A 154 11.35 11.40 -14.71
CA LEU A 154 10.86 10.14 -14.16
C LEU A 154 9.35 10.01 -14.31
N ALA A 155 8.59 11.08 -14.08
CA ALA A 155 7.15 11.12 -14.27
C ALA A 155 6.73 10.73 -15.69
N ARG A 156 7.45 11.24 -16.70
CA ARG A 156 7.18 10.91 -18.11
C ARG A 156 7.56 9.48 -18.45
N ALA A 157 8.65 8.97 -17.88
CA ALA A 157 9.13 7.62 -18.14
C ALA A 157 8.32 6.53 -17.42
N THR A 158 7.72 6.87 -16.27
CA THR A 158 6.81 6.01 -15.50
C THR A 158 5.35 6.29 -15.80
N ALA A 159 5.06 6.94 -16.93
CA ALA A 159 3.69 7.23 -17.32
C ALA A 159 2.88 5.94 -17.40
N GLU A 160 1.71 5.97 -16.78
CA GLU A 160 0.92 4.77 -16.61
C GLU A 160 0.16 4.36 -17.86
N GLY A 161 -0.19 3.08 -17.91
CA GLY A 161 -1.00 2.50 -18.96
C GLY A 161 -2.42 3.06 -18.97
N GLU A 162 -3.17 2.69 -20.01
CA GLU A 162 -4.60 3.05 -20.11
C GLU A 162 -5.44 2.43 -18.99
N ARG A 163 -5.02 1.27 -18.45
CA ARG A 163 -5.75 0.56 -17.40
C ARG A 163 -5.74 1.35 -16.10
N GLU A 164 -4.56 1.71 -15.62
CA GLU A 164 -4.38 2.42 -14.35
C GLU A 164 -5.04 3.80 -14.41
N ARG A 165 -4.90 4.50 -15.55
CA ARG A 165 -5.63 5.75 -15.82
C ARG A 165 -7.15 5.59 -15.69
N GLY A 166 -7.72 4.50 -16.21
CA GLY A 166 -9.14 4.21 -16.07
C GLY A 166 -9.58 4.03 -14.61
N ILE A 167 -8.76 3.37 -13.78
CA ILE A 167 -9.05 3.19 -12.35
C ILE A 167 -9.08 4.54 -11.63
N TYR A 168 -8.13 5.43 -11.92
CA TYR A 168 -8.03 6.73 -11.28
C TYR A 168 -9.15 7.68 -11.69
N ALA A 169 -9.57 7.64 -12.95
CA ALA A 169 -10.73 8.41 -13.43
C ALA A 169 -11.99 8.01 -12.65
N VAL A 170 -12.23 6.71 -12.45
CA VAL A 170 -13.37 6.22 -11.65
C VAL A 170 -13.28 6.69 -10.20
N ARG A 171 -12.08 6.72 -9.60
CA ARG A 171 -11.91 7.22 -8.22
C ARG A 171 -12.15 8.72 -8.14
N GLU A 172 -11.65 9.50 -9.10
CA GLU A 172 -11.87 10.96 -9.14
C GLU A 172 -13.36 11.29 -9.25
N GLU A 173 -14.11 10.63 -10.14
CA GLU A 173 -15.57 10.80 -10.25
C GLU A 173 -16.31 10.53 -8.93
N GLN A 174 -15.83 9.58 -8.12
CA GLN A 174 -16.40 9.28 -6.82
C GLN A 174 -16.08 10.30 -5.73
N THR A 175 -14.97 11.04 -5.83
CA THR A 175 -14.65 12.07 -4.83
C THR A 175 -15.72 13.18 -4.76
N HIS A 176 -16.56 13.29 -5.79
CA HIS A 176 -17.71 14.19 -5.82
C HIS A 176 -18.98 13.62 -5.18
N GLN A 177 -18.95 12.38 -4.69
CA GLN A 177 -20.06 11.74 -3.99
C GLN A 177 -19.95 11.92 -2.48
N GLU A 178 -21.09 11.95 -1.78
CA GLU A 178 -21.13 12.17 -0.32
C GLU A 178 -20.57 11.00 0.51
N HIS A 179 -20.21 9.87 -0.12
CA HIS A 179 -19.81 8.63 0.57
C HIS A 179 -18.43 8.10 0.18
N LEU A 180 -17.70 7.62 1.19
CA LEU A 180 -16.31 7.14 1.09
C LEU A 180 -16.28 5.66 0.71
N GLY A 181 -16.07 5.36 -0.57
CA GLY A 181 -15.87 4.01 -1.10
C GLY A 181 -17.13 3.13 -1.13
N LEU A 182 -17.88 3.03 -0.03
CA LEU A 182 -19.10 2.23 0.12
C LEU A 182 -20.32 2.83 -0.60
N VAL A 183 -21.20 1.97 -1.09
CA VAL A 183 -22.51 2.38 -1.60
C VAL A 183 -23.38 2.98 -0.50
N PHE A 184 -24.16 4.02 -0.84
CA PHE A 184 -25.09 4.66 0.08
C PHE A 184 -25.99 3.66 0.83
N GLY A 185 -26.16 3.89 2.13
CA GLY A 185 -27.02 3.10 3.01
C GLY A 185 -26.38 1.82 3.58
N ILE A 186 -25.08 1.59 3.33
CA ILE A 186 -24.28 0.57 4.02
C ILE A 186 -23.42 1.26 5.07
N SER A 187 -23.53 0.83 6.32
CA SER A 187 -22.70 1.37 7.41
C SER A 187 -21.30 0.78 7.38
N GLU A 188 -20.29 1.64 7.41
CA GLU A 188 -18.87 1.31 7.55
C GLU A 188 -18.54 0.69 8.92
N ASP A 189 -19.31 0.99 9.96
CA ASP A 189 -19.03 0.52 11.32
C ASP A 189 -19.59 -0.89 11.59
N ARG A 190 -20.57 -1.32 10.78
CA ARG A 190 -21.30 -2.58 10.94
C ARG A 190 -20.79 -3.66 10.00
N LEU A 191 -20.00 -4.60 10.52
CA LEU A 191 -19.44 -5.67 9.69
C LEU A 191 -20.49 -6.61 9.08
N ASP A 192 -21.67 -6.76 9.68
CA ASP A 192 -22.77 -7.51 9.06
C ASP A 192 -23.29 -6.85 7.76
N GLU A 193 -23.06 -5.55 7.58
CA GLU A 193 -23.34 -4.80 6.35
C GLU A 193 -22.10 -4.64 5.47
N SER A 194 -21.02 -4.04 6.01
CA SER A 194 -19.79 -3.71 5.27
C SER A 194 -18.96 -4.94 4.90
N ARG A 195 -19.12 -6.03 5.67
CA ARG A 195 -18.38 -7.30 5.59
C ARG A 195 -16.87 -7.16 5.77
N TRP A 196 -16.24 -8.28 6.05
CA TRP A 196 -14.79 -8.41 6.20
C TRP A 196 -14.31 -9.73 5.61
N ALA A 197 -13.13 -9.75 4.99
CA ALA A 197 -12.48 -11.00 4.55
C ALA A 197 -10.95 -10.95 4.57
N ILE A 198 -10.35 -12.14 4.66
CA ILE A 198 -8.94 -12.34 4.32
C ILE A 198 -8.80 -12.55 2.82
N VAL A 199 -7.78 -11.91 2.25
CA VAL A 199 -7.25 -12.25 0.92
C VAL A 199 -5.89 -12.93 1.12
N ILE A 200 -5.76 -14.16 0.63
CA ILE A 200 -4.56 -14.98 0.81
C ILE A 200 -4.20 -15.69 -0.50
N HIS A 201 -2.91 -15.85 -0.78
CA HIS A 201 -2.48 -16.55 -1.99
C HIS A 201 -2.88 -18.03 -1.91
N ARG A 202 -3.45 -18.57 -2.99
CA ARG A 202 -4.03 -19.93 -3.00
C ARG A 202 -3.07 -21.05 -2.61
N ASP A 203 -1.79 -20.87 -2.90
CA ASP A 203 -0.73 -21.85 -2.64
C ASP A 203 -0.02 -21.62 -1.30
N GLU A 204 -0.49 -20.67 -0.48
CA GLU A 204 -0.03 -20.50 0.90
C GLU A 204 -0.38 -21.72 1.76
N ALA A 205 0.46 -21.99 2.75
CA ALA A 205 0.22 -23.05 3.72
C ALA A 205 -1.02 -22.74 4.57
N ALA A 206 -1.98 -23.65 4.66
CA ALA A 206 -3.24 -23.46 5.39
C ALA A 206 -3.03 -23.26 6.91
N GLN A 207 -1.85 -23.58 7.44
CA GLN A 207 -1.45 -23.28 8.82
C GLN A 207 -1.43 -21.77 9.12
N LEU A 208 -1.32 -20.90 8.10
CA LEU A 208 -1.53 -19.46 8.28
C LEU A 208 -2.98 -19.14 8.68
N LEU A 209 -3.97 -19.80 8.05
CA LEU A 209 -5.37 -19.66 8.43
C LEU A 209 -5.63 -20.22 9.84
N GLU A 210 -4.88 -21.26 10.24
CA GLU A 210 -4.92 -21.80 11.60
C GLU A 210 -4.35 -20.86 12.65
N ALA A 211 -3.26 -20.17 12.32
CA ALA A 211 -2.72 -19.13 13.19
C ALA A 211 -3.71 -17.97 13.35
N LEU A 212 -4.39 -17.57 12.27
CA LEU A 212 -5.34 -16.45 12.26
C LEU A 212 -6.78 -16.81 12.67
N PHE A 213 -7.07 -18.09 12.94
CA PHE A 213 -8.43 -18.54 13.23
C PHE A 213 -9.14 -17.77 14.34
N PRO A 214 -8.49 -17.36 15.46
CA PRO A 214 -9.14 -16.55 16.48
C PRO A 214 -9.76 -15.26 15.90
N LEU A 215 -9.02 -14.58 15.01
CA LEU A 215 -9.49 -13.37 14.36
C LEU A 215 -10.58 -13.67 13.31
N ILE A 216 -10.38 -14.71 12.50
CA ILE A 216 -11.36 -15.13 11.48
C ILE A 216 -12.71 -15.46 12.16
N GLN A 217 -12.69 -16.21 13.26
CA GLN A 217 -13.89 -16.58 14.01
C GLN A 217 -14.58 -15.35 14.62
N HIS A 218 -13.80 -14.43 15.19
CA HIS A 218 -14.33 -13.18 15.76
C HIS A 218 -15.01 -12.31 14.70
N ARG A 219 -14.35 -12.09 13.56
CA ARG A 219 -14.92 -11.32 12.43
C ARG A 219 -16.09 -12.02 11.77
N SER A 220 -16.10 -13.35 11.70
CA SER A 220 -17.27 -14.11 11.25
C SER A 220 -18.45 -13.91 12.19
N THR A 221 -18.22 -13.91 13.50
CA THR A 221 -19.29 -13.67 14.49
C THR A 221 -19.90 -12.28 14.34
N GLN A 222 -19.07 -11.23 14.17
CA GLN A 222 -19.54 -9.87 13.92
C GLN A 222 -20.30 -9.71 12.58
N GLN A 223 -20.08 -10.63 11.62
CA GLN A 223 -20.80 -10.69 10.35
C GLN A 223 -22.06 -11.59 10.41
N GLY A 224 -22.34 -12.25 11.54
CA GLY A 224 -23.40 -13.25 11.64
C GLY A 224 -23.11 -14.56 10.89
N ILE A 225 -21.84 -14.85 10.61
CA ILE A 225 -21.37 -16.08 9.95
C ILE A 225 -21.02 -17.11 11.01
N THR A 226 -21.62 -18.30 10.92
CA THR A 226 -21.25 -19.43 11.78
C THR A 226 -20.23 -20.31 11.04
N LEU A 227 -19.02 -20.41 11.58
CA LEU A 227 -17.98 -21.27 11.01
C LEU A 227 -18.00 -22.66 11.63
N PRO A 228 -17.72 -23.72 10.84
CA PRO A 228 -17.36 -25.01 11.42
C PRO A 228 -16.02 -24.90 12.17
N PRO A 229 -15.72 -25.83 13.10
CA PRO A 229 -14.40 -25.94 13.70
C PRO A 229 -13.32 -26.01 12.62
N LEU A 230 -12.22 -25.27 12.83
CA LEU A 230 -11.10 -25.33 11.91
C LEU A 230 -10.45 -26.71 11.92
N ALA A 231 -10.27 -27.29 10.73
CA ALA A 231 -9.45 -28.47 10.51
C ALA A 231 -8.55 -28.24 9.30
N VAL A 232 -7.24 -28.20 9.53
CA VAL A 232 -6.19 -28.10 8.50
C VAL A 232 -5.47 -29.44 8.40
N GLN A 233 -5.23 -29.92 7.17
CA GLN A 233 -4.45 -31.13 6.94
C GLN A 233 -2.94 -30.79 6.79
N PRO A 234 -2.03 -31.74 7.09
CA PRO A 234 -0.61 -31.55 6.81
C PRO A 234 -0.37 -31.19 5.34
N ASP A 235 0.49 -30.20 5.11
CA ASP A 235 0.87 -29.69 3.77
C ASP A 235 -0.29 -29.19 2.89
N GLU A 236 -1.48 -28.99 3.46
CA GLU A 236 -2.65 -28.45 2.75
C GLU A 236 -2.44 -26.97 2.41
N THR A 237 -2.71 -26.60 1.16
CA THR A 237 -2.71 -25.18 0.77
C THR A 237 -4.04 -24.51 1.11
N CYS A 238 -4.04 -23.18 1.23
CA CYS A 238 -5.25 -22.39 1.47
C CYS A 238 -6.33 -22.64 0.40
N GLY A 239 -5.92 -22.83 -0.86
CA GLY A 239 -6.82 -23.17 -1.95
C GLY A 239 -7.46 -24.56 -1.80
N GLN A 240 -6.67 -25.56 -1.39
CA GLN A 240 -7.17 -26.92 -1.11
C GLN A 240 -8.12 -26.93 0.08
N TRP A 241 -7.75 -26.23 1.16
CA TRP A 241 -8.56 -26.06 2.36
C TRP A 241 -9.91 -25.42 2.04
N LEU A 242 -9.91 -24.33 1.27
CA LEU A 242 -11.14 -23.63 0.92
C LEU A 242 -12.02 -24.48 -0.01
N ALA A 243 -11.44 -25.15 -1.00
CA ALA A 243 -12.18 -26.02 -1.92
C ALA A 243 -12.85 -27.20 -1.19
N ARG A 244 -12.25 -27.70 -0.11
CA ARG A 244 -12.82 -28.75 0.73
C ARG A 244 -14.01 -28.28 1.56
N LEU A 245 -13.97 -27.04 2.07
CA LEU A 245 -15.05 -26.47 2.88
C LEU A 245 -16.18 -25.86 2.05
N VAL A 246 -15.85 -25.31 0.89
CA VAL A 246 -16.77 -24.60 -0.01
C VAL A 246 -16.65 -25.21 -1.42
N PRO A 247 -17.16 -26.43 -1.63
CA PRO A 247 -17.05 -27.11 -2.92
C PRO A 247 -17.89 -26.46 -4.02
N ASP A 248 -18.95 -25.72 -3.65
CA ASP A 248 -19.76 -24.94 -4.57
C ASP A 248 -19.34 -23.45 -4.52
N PRO A 249 -18.74 -22.90 -5.59
CA PRO A 249 -18.39 -21.48 -5.67
C PRO A 249 -19.58 -20.52 -5.50
N GLN A 250 -20.81 -20.98 -5.72
CA GLN A 250 -22.04 -20.20 -5.54
C GLN A 250 -22.56 -20.17 -4.10
N THR A 251 -21.85 -20.82 -3.17
CA THR A 251 -22.20 -20.77 -1.74
C THR A 251 -22.33 -19.33 -1.27
N ALA A 252 -23.50 -19.02 -0.70
CA ALA A 252 -23.81 -17.68 -0.20
C ALA A 252 -22.78 -17.19 0.82
N TRP A 253 -22.51 -15.89 0.84
CA TRP A 253 -21.48 -15.28 1.72
C TRP A 253 -21.62 -15.67 3.19
N ASN A 254 -22.84 -15.70 3.70
CA ASN A 254 -23.15 -16.02 5.10
C ASN A 254 -22.99 -17.51 5.45
N ALA A 255 -22.76 -18.37 4.46
CA ALA A 255 -22.62 -19.83 4.61
C ALA A 255 -21.20 -20.32 4.29
N ARG A 256 -20.22 -19.41 4.23
CA ARG A 256 -18.81 -19.74 3.92
C ARG A 256 -17.85 -18.96 4.82
N PRO A 257 -16.62 -19.45 5.04
CA PRO A 257 -15.58 -18.65 5.66
C PRO A 257 -15.29 -17.40 4.80
N PRO A 258 -15.03 -16.24 5.43
CA PRO A 258 -14.76 -14.98 4.75
C PRO A 258 -13.32 -14.96 4.21
N ILE A 259 -13.01 -15.88 3.30
CA ILE A 259 -11.71 -16.03 2.66
C ILE A 259 -11.89 -15.85 1.15
N LEU A 260 -11.00 -15.06 0.56
CA LEU A 260 -10.87 -14.86 -0.87
C LEU A 260 -9.45 -15.26 -1.29
N LEU A 261 -9.35 -16.01 -2.39
CA LEU A 261 -8.07 -16.48 -2.90
C LEU A 261 -7.48 -15.48 -3.89
N TYR A 262 -6.19 -15.22 -3.76
CA TYR A 262 -5.37 -14.54 -4.76
C TYR A 262 -4.58 -15.56 -5.58
N HIS A 263 -4.46 -15.33 -6.89
CA HIS A 263 -3.70 -16.19 -7.80
C HIS A 263 -2.39 -15.50 -8.22
N ALA A 264 -1.32 -16.29 -8.40
CA ALA A 264 -0.01 -15.77 -8.80
C ALA A 264 -0.10 -14.88 -10.06
N GLY A 265 0.46 -13.68 -9.97
CA GLY A 265 0.51 -12.71 -11.07
C GLY A 265 -0.82 -12.05 -11.44
N GLU A 266 -1.89 -12.29 -10.69
CA GLU A 266 -3.21 -11.71 -10.95
C GLU A 266 -3.20 -10.21 -10.59
N SER A 267 -3.68 -9.35 -11.49
CA SER A 267 -3.87 -7.93 -11.18
C SER A 267 -5.10 -7.72 -10.30
N SER A 268 -5.20 -6.57 -9.60
CA SER A 268 -6.41 -6.18 -8.85
C SER A 268 -7.67 -6.26 -9.72
N SER A 269 -7.59 -5.77 -10.96
CA SER A 269 -8.70 -5.78 -11.92
C SER A 269 -9.15 -7.20 -12.28
N ALA A 270 -8.20 -8.10 -12.57
CA ALA A 270 -8.50 -9.49 -12.90
C ALA A 270 -9.09 -10.23 -11.69
N TRP A 271 -8.55 -9.98 -10.51
CA TRP A 271 -9.03 -10.53 -9.25
C TRP A 271 -10.47 -10.09 -8.95
N LEU A 272 -10.75 -8.78 -9.03
CA LEU A 272 -12.10 -8.22 -8.84
C LEU A 272 -13.09 -8.81 -9.86
N GLN A 273 -12.70 -8.90 -11.13
CA GLN A 273 -13.54 -9.46 -12.19
C GLN A 273 -13.88 -10.93 -11.91
N ARG A 274 -12.91 -11.72 -11.45
CA ARG A 274 -13.13 -13.12 -11.05
C ARG A 274 -14.10 -13.23 -9.86
N HIS A 275 -14.16 -12.20 -9.02
CA HIS A 275 -15.10 -12.06 -7.92
C HIS A 275 -16.40 -11.33 -8.29
N GLY A 276 -16.63 -11.03 -9.58
CA GLY A 276 -17.89 -10.51 -10.10
C GLY A 276 -18.08 -8.99 -9.97
N VAL A 277 -17.02 -8.26 -9.62
CA VAL A 277 -17.05 -6.80 -9.47
C VAL A 277 -15.93 -6.13 -10.28
N GLY A 278 -15.96 -4.81 -10.39
CA GLY A 278 -14.87 -4.01 -10.94
C GLY A 278 -14.49 -2.91 -9.96
N HIS A 279 -13.46 -2.13 -10.29
CA HIS A 279 -13.14 -0.90 -9.57
C HIS A 279 -14.34 0.05 -9.63
N GLY A 280 -14.68 0.66 -8.49
CA GLY A 280 -15.88 1.46 -8.38
C GLY A 280 -16.45 1.47 -6.97
N VAL A 281 -17.67 1.97 -6.83
CA VAL A 281 -18.35 2.10 -5.55
C VAL A 281 -18.55 0.69 -5.01
N VAL A 282 -18.10 0.44 -3.79
CA VAL A 282 -18.09 -0.87 -3.17
C VAL A 282 -19.49 -1.20 -2.64
N ASP A 283 -20.09 -2.23 -3.21
CA ASP A 283 -21.24 -2.91 -2.64
C ASP A 283 -20.79 -4.28 -2.10
N PRO A 284 -20.60 -4.44 -0.78
CA PRO A 284 -20.13 -5.69 -0.17
C PRO A 284 -21.01 -6.90 -0.46
N ARG A 285 -22.28 -6.67 -0.85
CA ARG A 285 -23.24 -7.72 -1.18
C ARG A 285 -22.94 -8.37 -2.53
N ARG A 286 -22.12 -7.74 -3.39
CA ARG A 286 -21.77 -8.21 -4.73
C ARG A 286 -20.57 -9.16 -4.81
N GLY A 287 -20.01 -9.56 -3.67
CA GLY A 287 -19.05 -10.66 -3.59
C GLY A 287 -17.69 -10.32 -2.98
N VAL A 288 -17.34 -9.03 -2.95
CA VAL A 288 -16.09 -8.55 -2.31
C VAL A 288 -16.45 -7.64 -1.14
N PRO A 289 -16.14 -8.04 0.11
CA PRO A 289 -16.30 -7.21 1.31
C PRO A 289 -15.56 -5.89 1.24
N TYR A 290 -15.99 -4.89 2.02
CA TYR A 290 -15.29 -3.61 2.08
C TYR A 290 -13.96 -3.67 2.83
N TYR A 291 -13.92 -4.38 3.96
CA TYR A 291 -12.69 -4.58 4.73
C TYR A 291 -11.94 -5.82 4.26
N LEU A 292 -10.72 -5.65 3.75
CA LEU A 292 -9.89 -6.71 3.18
C LEU A 292 -8.56 -6.82 3.92
N LEU A 293 -8.30 -7.95 4.56
CA LEU A 293 -7.01 -8.24 5.19
C LEU A 293 -6.16 -9.12 4.28
N LEU A 294 -5.12 -8.54 3.68
CA LEU A 294 -4.10 -9.29 2.95
C LEU A 294 -3.23 -10.07 3.94
N VAL A 295 -3.04 -11.36 3.69
CA VAL A 295 -2.15 -12.22 4.50
C VAL A 295 -1.12 -12.84 3.57
N GLY A 296 0.15 -12.59 3.86
CA GLY A 296 1.27 -13.16 3.10
C GLY A 296 2.35 -12.14 2.75
N GLN A 297 3.45 -12.65 2.22
CA GLN A 297 4.61 -11.85 1.82
C GLN A 297 4.29 -10.88 0.68
N PRO A 298 5.00 -9.74 0.58
CA PRO A 298 4.85 -8.81 -0.52
C PRO A 298 5.68 -9.17 -1.76
N GLY A 299 6.53 -10.21 -1.73
CA GLY A 299 7.33 -10.62 -2.88
C GLY A 299 8.18 -11.86 -2.63
N ALA A 300 9.06 -12.15 -3.60
CA ALA A 300 10.00 -13.26 -3.52
C ALA A 300 11.04 -13.05 -2.40
N THR A 301 11.61 -14.13 -1.82
CA THR A 301 12.67 -14.06 -0.79
C THR A 301 14.02 -14.53 -1.35
N LEU A 302 15.10 -14.40 -0.56
CA LEU A 302 16.46 -14.80 -0.98
C LEU A 302 16.59 -16.28 -1.36
N LYS A 303 15.75 -17.17 -0.82
CA LYS A 303 15.91 -18.62 -0.94
C LYS A 303 14.94 -19.26 -1.93
N ARG A 304 13.77 -18.65 -2.15
CA ARG A 304 12.69 -19.20 -2.98
C ARG A 304 11.76 -18.09 -3.44
N VAL A 305 10.91 -18.42 -4.41
CA VAL A 305 9.74 -17.61 -4.78
C VAL A 305 8.54 -18.19 -4.02
N PRO A 306 8.26 -17.73 -2.78
CA PRO A 306 7.07 -18.15 -2.08
C PRO A 306 5.80 -17.61 -2.76
N PRO A 307 4.64 -18.21 -2.45
CA PRO A 307 3.35 -17.53 -2.56
C PRO A 307 3.43 -16.09 -2.01
N HIS A 308 2.99 -15.10 -2.77
CA HIS A 308 3.04 -13.70 -2.32
C HIS A 308 1.94 -12.86 -2.95
N ILE A 309 1.61 -11.75 -2.28
CA ILE A 309 0.66 -10.74 -2.75
C ILE A 309 1.41 -9.40 -2.86
N PRO A 310 1.75 -8.91 -4.07
CA PRO A 310 2.55 -7.71 -4.26
C PRO A 310 2.00 -6.45 -3.57
N PHE A 311 2.87 -5.47 -3.26
CA PHE A 311 2.43 -4.17 -2.74
C PHE A 311 1.49 -3.43 -3.71
N VAL A 312 1.76 -3.50 -5.01
CA VAL A 312 0.89 -2.87 -6.03
C VAL A 312 -0.56 -3.35 -5.95
N PHE A 313 -0.79 -4.62 -5.61
CA PHE A 313 -2.13 -5.17 -5.41
C PHE A 313 -2.85 -4.49 -4.24
N GLN A 314 -2.12 -4.16 -3.16
CA GLN A 314 -2.65 -3.42 -2.03
C GLN A 314 -2.98 -1.97 -2.42
N TYR A 315 -2.03 -1.26 -3.03
CA TYR A 315 -2.21 0.14 -3.43
C TYR A 315 -3.38 0.37 -4.40
N GLU A 316 -3.62 -0.58 -5.29
CA GLU A 316 -4.74 -0.49 -6.24
C GLU A 316 -6.09 -0.78 -5.57
N LEU A 317 -6.15 -1.76 -4.67
CA LEU A 317 -7.39 -2.05 -3.93
C LEU A 317 -7.73 -0.94 -2.93
N ASP A 318 -6.73 -0.36 -2.27
CA ASP A 318 -6.90 0.73 -1.29
C ASP A 318 -7.57 1.98 -1.88
N LEU A 319 -7.61 2.12 -3.21
CA LEU A 319 -8.37 3.17 -3.89
C LEU A 319 -9.87 3.07 -3.65
N PHE A 320 -10.43 1.92 -3.33
CA PHE A 320 -11.89 1.78 -3.14
C PHE A 320 -12.26 0.92 -1.92
N TRP A 321 -11.39 -0.01 -1.53
CA TRP A 321 -11.56 -0.88 -0.38
C TRP A 321 -10.72 -0.42 0.80
N ALA A 322 -11.11 -0.83 1.99
CA ALA A 322 -10.32 -0.66 3.20
C ALA A 322 -9.36 -1.85 3.35
N VAL A 323 -8.10 -1.70 2.93
CA VAL A 323 -7.15 -2.81 2.89
C VAL A 323 -6.11 -2.70 4.01
N GLY A 324 -5.93 -3.79 4.74
CA GLY A 324 -4.82 -3.96 5.68
C GLY A 324 -3.96 -5.15 5.31
N ARG A 325 -2.73 -5.25 5.83
CA ARG A 325 -1.82 -6.38 5.58
C ARG A 325 -1.25 -6.96 6.87
N LEU A 326 -1.16 -8.28 6.95
CA LEU A 326 -0.33 -9.00 7.92
C LEU A 326 0.76 -9.79 7.20
N CYS A 327 1.99 -9.55 7.61
CA CYS A 327 3.15 -10.35 7.24
C CYS A 327 4.16 -10.34 8.38
N PHE A 328 4.36 -11.49 9.02
CA PHE A 328 5.34 -11.69 10.09
C PHE A 328 6.41 -12.64 9.61
N THR A 329 7.66 -12.19 9.58
CA THR A 329 8.78 -12.94 9.02
C THR A 329 10.04 -12.90 9.86
N ASP A 330 10.86 -13.95 9.72
CA ASP A 330 12.23 -13.97 10.22
C ASP A 330 13.18 -13.16 9.31
N ALA A 331 14.49 -13.27 9.57
CA ALA A 331 15.52 -12.54 8.84
C ALA A 331 15.67 -13.03 7.39
N GLU A 332 15.26 -14.27 7.12
CA GLU A 332 15.27 -14.90 5.81
C GLU A 332 13.99 -14.61 5.01
N GLY A 333 13.03 -13.93 5.63
CA GLY A 333 11.74 -13.60 5.06
C GLY A 333 10.70 -14.71 5.25
N GLU A 334 10.97 -15.78 5.99
CA GLU A 334 10.04 -16.91 6.19
C GLU A 334 8.99 -16.62 7.27
N HIS A 335 7.79 -17.16 7.11
CA HIS A 335 6.66 -16.88 8.02
C HIS A 335 6.88 -17.39 9.44
N ILE A 336 6.56 -16.54 10.43
CA ILE A 336 6.54 -16.91 11.85
C ILE A 336 5.08 -17.10 12.31
N LEU A 337 4.56 -18.33 12.22
CA LEU A 337 3.15 -18.63 12.51
C LEU A 337 2.69 -18.23 13.92
N SER A 338 3.59 -18.30 14.92
CA SER A 338 3.27 -17.88 16.29
C SER A 338 3.02 -16.37 16.40
N GLU A 339 3.64 -15.55 15.55
CA GLU A 339 3.43 -14.09 15.54
C GLU A 339 2.07 -13.72 14.95
N TYR A 340 1.62 -14.42 13.89
CA TYR A 340 0.25 -14.29 13.38
C TYR A 340 -0.81 -14.64 14.43
N ARG A 341 -0.59 -15.74 15.16
CA ARG A 341 -1.47 -16.17 16.26
C ARG A 341 -1.50 -15.14 17.38
N ALA A 342 -0.34 -14.67 17.82
CA ALA A 342 -0.23 -13.66 18.87
C ALA A 342 -1.00 -12.37 18.51
N TYR A 343 -0.83 -11.87 17.28
CA TYR A 343 -1.59 -10.71 16.80
C TYR A 343 -3.11 -10.96 16.84
N ALA A 344 -3.56 -12.08 16.27
CA ALA A 344 -4.98 -12.42 16.22
C ALA A 344 -5.60 -12.52 17.63
N GLU A 345 -4.93 -13.21 18.56
CA GLU A 345 -5.40 -13.36 19.94
C GLU A 345 -5.43 -12.03 20.69
N GLN A 346 -4.44 -11.16 20.50
CA GLN A 346 -4.38 -9.86 21.17
C GLN A 346 -5.45 -8.89 20.67
N VAL A 347 -5.69 -8.83 19.36
CA VAL A 347 -6.79 -8.02 18.79
C VAL A 347 -8.13 -8.50 19.31
N VAL A 348 -8.38 -9.81 19.29
CA VAL A 348 -9.64 -10.41 19.77
C VAL A 348 -9.81 -10.15 21.27
N ALA A 349 -8.78 -10.37 22.08
CA ALA A 349 -8.83 -10.12 23.51
C ALA A 349 -9.10 -8.64 23.82
N PHE A 350 -8.47 -7.72 23.08
CA PHE A 350 -8.73 -6.29 23.22
C PHE A 350 -10.19 -5.95 22.86
N GLU A 351 -10.68 -6.37 21.69
CA GLU A 351 -12.05 -6.06 21.30
C GLU A 351 -13.09 -6.70 22.22
N GLN A 352 -12.90 -7.94 22.67
CA GLN A 352 -13.82 -8.57 23.62
C GLN A 352 -13.86 -7.85 24.98
N GLN A 353 -12.75 -7.22 25.37
CA GLN A 353 -12.67 -6.44 26.60
C GLN A 353 -13.35 -5.07 26.48
N TYR A 354 -13.31 -4.42 25.31
CA TYR A 354 -13.69 -3.01 25.16
C TYR A 354 -14.74 -2.68 24.07
N ASP A 355 -15.20 -3.64 23.25
CA ASP A 355 -16.21 -3.38 22.21
C ASP A 355 -17.61 -3.17 22.86
N PRO A 356 -18.27 -2.01 22.62
CA PRO A 356 -19.57 -1.69 23.21
C PRO A 356 -20.72 -2.57 22.71
N ASP A 357 -20.58 -3.18 21.52
CA ASP A 357 -21.56 -4.10 20.93
C ASP A 357 -21.01 -5.54 20.91
N PRO A 358 -21.06 -6.24 22.04
CA PRO A 358 -20.66 -7.64 22.06
C PRO A 358 -21.61 -8.51 21.23
N PRO A 359 -21.15 -9.67 20.75
CA PRO A 359 -22.06 -10.70 20.26
C PRO A 359 -23.14 -10.99 21.33
N PRO A 360 -24.33 -11.50 20.93
CA PRO A 360 -25.44 -11.81 21.84
C PRO A 360 -25.07 -13.02 22.73
N ILE A 361 -24.20 -12.78 23.69
CA ILE A 361 -23.78 -13.67 24.77
C ILE A 361 -24.32 -13.04 26.05
N PRO A 362 -24.86 -13.82 27.01
CA PRO A 362 -25.47 -13.26 28.21
C PRO A 362 -24.52 -12.26 28.89
N PRO A 363 -25.03 -11.12 29.37
CA PRO A 363 -24.18 -10.08 29.95
C PRO A 363 -23.49 -10.61 31.20
N ASP A 364 -22.18 -10.82 31.10
CA ASP A 364 -21.32 -10.95 32.27
C ASP A 364 -21.18 -9.55 32.90
N PRO A 365 -21.61 -9.33 34.15
CA PRO A 365 -21.63 -8.01 34.80
C PRO A 365 -20.24 -7.44 35.13
N VAL A 366 -19.15 -8.04 34.62
CA VAL A 366 -17.77 -7.60 34.84
C VAL A 366 -17.10 -7.19 33.52
N ARG A 367 -17.71 -6.25 32.78
CA ARG A 367 -16.98 -5.49 31.74
C ARG A 367 -16.17 -4.41 32.43
N LEU A 368 -15.07 -4.82 33.05
CA LEU A 368 -14.08 -3.91 33.62
C LEU A 368 -13.39 -3.18 32.46
N HIS A 369 -13.84 -1.95 32.18
CA HIS A 369 -12.97 -0.94 31.59
C HIS A 369 -11.63 -1.02 32.33
N ASP A 370 -10.55 -1.40 31.66
CA ASP A 370 -9.23 -1.23 32.24
C ASP A 370 -9.01 0.27 32.48
N PRO A 371 -8.90 0.73 33.73
CA PRO A 371 -8.61 2.13 34.01
C PRO A 371 -7.24 2.57 33.46
N ALA A 372 -6.41 1.64 32.98
CA ALA A 372 -5.13 1.93 32.32
C ALA A 372 -5.25 2.32 30.85
N TYR A 373 -6.33 1.96 30.12
CA TYR A 373 -6.48 2.36 28.72
C TYR A 373 -7.02 3.79 28.62
N ARG A 374 -6.18 4.72 28.18
CA ARG A 374 -6.47 6.17 28.21
C ARG A 374 -6.67 6.70 26.80
N ARG A 375 -7.63 7.63 26.65
CA ARG A 375 -7.72 8.53 25.48
C ARG A 375 -6.53 9.47 25.50
N HIS A 376 -5.39 8.96 25.05
CA HIS A 376 -4.11 9.64 25.10
C HIS A 376 -3.43 9.58 23.73
N LEU A 377 -3.19 10.77 23.16
CA LEU A 377 -2.42 10.99 21.95
C LEU A 377 -0.99 11.39 22.34
N VAL A 378 -0.01 10.71 21.77
CA VAL A 378 1.38 11.15 21.78
C VAL A 378 1.76 11.61 20.38
N LEU A 379 2.29 12.82 20.28
CA LEU A 379 2.91 13.37 19.08
C LEU A 379 4.43 13.37 19.30
N PHE A 380 5.18 12.73 18.41
CA PHE A 380 6.62 12.55 18.52
C PHE A 380 7.30 12.98 17.21
N GLY A 381 8.12 14.02 17.24
CA GLY A 381 8.80 14.53 16.06
C GLY A 381 10.23 14.98 16.31
N THR A 382 11.17 14.60 15.45
CA THR A 382 12.53 15.13 15.51
C THR A 382 12.64 16.47 14.80
N HIS A 383 13.62 17.27 15.19
CA HIS A 383 14.00 18.51 14.53
C HIS A 383 15.52 18.64 14.60
N HIS A 384 16.20 18.21 13.55
CA HIS A 384 17.66 18.21 13.47
C HIS A 384 18.17 19.52 12.86
N ALA A 385 19.28 20.03 13.37
CA ALA A 385 19.86 21.26 12.84
C ALA A 385 20.36 21.04 11.42
N HIS A 386 20.07 21.98 10.52
CA HIS A 386 20.46 21.93 9.10
C HIS A 386 19.86 20.78 8.29
N ASP A 387 18.74 20.24 8.75
CA ASP A 387 17.99 19.20 8.06
C ASP A 387 16.57 19.70 7.73
N PRO A 388 16.34 20.14 6.47
CA PRO A 388 15.04 20.64 6.04
C PRO A 388 13.90 19.63 6.18
N ALA A 389 14.17 18.31 6.11
CA ALA A 389 13.11 17.32 6.15
C ALA A 389 12.46 17.24 7.55
N THR A 390 13.29 17.19 8.60
CA THR A 390 12.80 17.18 9.99
C THR A 390 12.38 18.56 10.47
N GLU A 391 12.99 19.64 9.97
CA GLU A 391 12.50 21.02 10.20
C GLU A 391 11.05 21.16 9.73
N ARG A 392 10.77 20.74 8.50
CA ARG A 392 9.43 20.86 7.91
C ARG A 392 8.44 19.91 8.57
N SER A 393 8.77 18.64 8.83
CA SER A 393 7.82 17.75 9.52
C SER A 393 7.54 18.19 10.96
N ALA A 394 8.50 18.81 11.65
CA ALA A 394 8.26 19.40 12.96
C ALA A 394 7.33 20.62 12.89
N THR A 395 7.60 21.56 11.98
CA THR A 395 6.94 22.87 11.94
C THR A 395 5.65 22.91 11.13
N GLU A 396 5.59 22.15 10.04
CA GLU A 396 4.47 22.12 9.09
C GLU A 396 3.51 20.95 9.32
N LEU A 397 3.87 19.95 10.15
CA LEU A 397 3.03 18.78 10.45
C LEU A 397 2.76 18.62 11.94
N ILE A 398 3.79 18.35 12.75
CA ILE A 398 3.59 18.02 14.18
C ILE A 398 3.03 19.21 14.98
N LEU A 399 3.60 20.41 14.79
CA LEU A 399 3.14 21.60 15.52
C LEU A 399 1.67 21.97 15.20
N PRO A 400 1.22 22.02 13.93
CA PRO A 400 -0.17 22.25 13.61
C PRO A 400 -1.12 21.23 14.26
N LEU A 401 -0.78 19.93 14.25
CA LEU A 401 -1.58 18.90 14.93
C LEU A 401 -1.64 19.12 16.44
N ALA A 402 -0.52 19.52 17.05
CA ALA A 402 -0.38 19.69 18.49
C ALA A 402 -1.06 20.96 19.03
N GLN A 403 -1.10 22.02 18.23
CA GLN A 403 -1.52 23.37 18.65
C GLN A 403 -2.86 23.81 18.05
N GLY A 404 -3.31 23.16 16.97
CA GLY A 404 -4.40 23.66 16.15
C GLY A 404 -3.95 24.82 15.25
N SER A 405 -4.87 25.31 14.42
CA SER A 405 -4.63 26.40 13.48
C SER A 405 -5.87 27.30 13.34
N ASP A 406 -5.69 28.59 13.05
CA ASP A 406 -6.77 29.53 12.70
C ASP A 406 -7.99 29.56 13.66
N GLY A 407 -7.73 29.44 14.97
CA GLY A 407 -8.79 29.42 16.00
C GLY A 407 -9.48 28.06 16.19
N ILE A 408 -9.08 27.04 15.43
CA ILE A 408 -9.46 25.64 15.64
C ILE A 408 -8.58 25.09 16.78
N PRO A 409 -9.15 24.53 17.86
CA PRO A 409 -8.37 23.96 18.95
C PRO A 409 -7.61 22.70 18.50
N PRO A 410 -6.57 22.28 19.26
CA PRO A 410 -5.81 21.06 18.98
C PRO A 410 -6.70 19.84 18.74
N ILE A 411 -6.26 18.92 17.86
CA ILE A 411 -7.05 17.74 17.48
C ILE A 411 -7.44 16.88 18.68
N ALA A 412 -6.53 16.72 19.65
CA ALA A 412 -6.81 15.95 20.85
C ALA A 412 -7.95 16.57 21.69
N GLU A 413 -7.97 17.89 21.85
CA GLU A 413 -9.01 18.59 22.62
C GLU A 413 -10.39 18.39 21.97
N ARG A 414 -10.46 18.51 20.64
CA ARG A 414 -11.70 18.35 19.85
C ARG A 414 -12.38 17.00 20.08
N PHE A 415 -11.62 15.95 20.38
CA PHE A 415 -12.14 14.59 20.58
C PHE A 415 -11.99 14.09 22.03
N SER A 416 -11.76 14.99 22.99
CA SER A 416 -11.59 14.64 24.42
C SER A 416 -10.46 13.65 24.68
N PHE A 417 -9.36 13.78 23.95
CA PHE A 417 -8.09 13.13 24.20
C PHE A 417 -7.17 14.03 25.01
N SER A 418 -6.43 13.43 25.95
CA SER A 418 -5.22 14.05 26.48
C SER A 418 -4.10 13.98 25.44
N GLN A 419 -3.21 14.96 25.43
CA GLN A 419 -2.08 15.01 24.50
C GLN A 419 -0.75 15.13 25.24
N GLN A 420 0.30 14.49 24.72
CA GLN A 420 1.68 14.75 25.09
C GLN A 420 2.53 14.96 23.82
N LEU A 421 3.30 16.05 23.79
CA LEU A 421 4.17 16.41 22.68
C LEU A 421 5.64 16.15 23.06
N PHE A 422 6.34 15.42 22.20
CA PHE A 422 7.78 15.31 22.18
C PHE A 422 8.29 15.85 20.85
N LEU A 423 8.99 16.99 20.87
CA LEU A 423 9.40 17.69 19.66
C LEU A 423 10.79 18.27 19.80
N GLY A 424 11.64 17.98 18.81
CA GLY A 424 12.95 18.60 18.70
C GLY A 424 13.84 18.33 19.92
N PRO A 425 14.89 19.14 20.13
CA PRO A 425 15.84 18.98 21.24
C PRO A 425 15.36 19.61 22.57
N GLN A 426 14.09 19.97 22.70
CA GLN A 426 13.60 20.70 23.87
C GLN A 426 13.72 19.85 25.16
N ALA A 427 14.43 20.37 26.17
CA ALA A 427 14.66 19.65 27.42
C ALA A 427 13.36 19.22 28.10
N GLY A 428 13.26 17.93 28.47
CA GLY A 428 12.07 17.33 29.09
C GLY A 428 10.96 16.92 28.12
N THR A 429 11.02 17.37 26.86
CA THR A 429 10.06 17.01 25.79
C THR A 429 10.79 16.65 24.50
N ALA A 430 12.05 16.21 24.58
CA ALA A 430 12.84 15.92 23.39
C ALA A 430 12.40 14.60 22.77
N ALA A 431 12.39 14.51 21.45
CA ALA A 431 12.03 13.28 20.72
C ALA A 431 13.20 12.27 20.69
N THR A 432 13.71 11.90 21.86
CA THR A 432 14.86 11.00 22.03
C THR A 432 14.45 9.53 22.01
N HIS A 433 15.43 8.65 21.76
CA HIS A 433 15.31 7.21 21.82
C HIS A 433 14.75 6.75 23.17
N ALA A 434 15.34 7.26 24.27
CA ALA A 434 14.89 6.95 25.62
C ALA A 434 13.43 7.37 25.88
N ASN A 435 12.99 8.51 25.34
CA ASN A 435 11.61 8.96 25.48
C ASN A 435 10.64 8.11 24.64
N LEU A 436 11.03 7.69 23.44
CA LEU A 436 10.23 6.75 22.64
C LEU A 436 10.08 5.39 23.34
N GLN A 437 11.16 4.88 23.95
CA GLN A 437 11.10 3.68 24.79
C GLN A 437 10.14 3.88 25.98
N ALA A 438 10.22 5.03 26.66
CA ALA A 438 9.34 5.34 27.79
C ALA A 438 7.87 5.47 27.38
N ILE A 439 7.59 6.01 26.18
CA ILE A 439 6.22 6.06 25.62
C ILE A 439 5.69 4.64 25.40
N LEU A 440 6.45 3.78 24.71
CA LEU A 440 6.00 2.44 24.32
C LEU A 440 5.89 1.47 25.51
N THR A 441 6.68 1.69 26.57
CA THR A 441 6.57 0.94 27.83
C THR A 441 5.54 1.52 28.80
N GLY A 442 4.88 2.64 28.44
CA GLY A 442 3.91 3.33 29.30
C GLY A 442 4.50 4.04 30.51
N GLN A 443 5.82 4.24 30.55
CA GLN A 443 6.55 4.95 31.60
C GLN A 443 6.53 6.47 31.41
N ALA A 444 6.14 6.96 30.23
CA ALA A 444 5.90 8.38 29.99
C ALA A 444 4.76 8.93 30.87
N ARG A 445 4.75 10.25 31.10
CA ARG A 445 3.78 10.93 32.00
C ARG A 445 2.31 10.60 31.69
N GLY A 446 1.96 10.47 30.41
CA GLY A 446 0.61 10.12 29.96
C GLY A 446 0.20 8.65 30.15
N GLY A 447 1.15 7.76 30.48
CA GLY A 447 0.96 6.31 30.48
C GLY A 447 1.01 5.74 29.06
N LYS A 448 0.33 4.61 28.84
CA LYS A 448 0.23 3.97 27.53
C LYS A 448 -0.67 4.81 26.60
N PRO A 449 -0.19 5.22 25.40
CA PRO A 449 -1.01 5.92 24.43
C PRO A 449 -2.03 4.99 23.76
N ALA A 450 -3.20 5.54 23.42
CA ALA A 450 -4.12 4.93 22.45
C ALA A 450 -3.68 5.25 21.02
N LEU A 451 -3.10 6.43 20.81
CA LEU A 451 -2.58 6.90 19.53
C LEU A 451 -1.14 7.40 19.68
N LEU A 452 -0.25 6.93 18.82
CA LEU A 452 1.10 7.46 18.65
C LEU A 452 1.27 7.95 17.21
N PHE A 453 1.55 9.24 17.05
CA PHE A 453 1.92 9.82 15.78
C PHE A 453 3.41 10.15 15.79
N THR A 454 4.18 9.60 14.87
CA THR A 454 5.62 9.88 14.71
C THR A 454 5.89 10.61 13.40
N ALA A 455 6.78 11.61 13.43
CA ALA A 455 7.34 12.24 12.23
C ALA A 455 8.84 12.41 12.37
N THR A 456 9.61 11.49 11.79
CA THR A 456 11.07 11.42 11.91
C THR A 456 11.68 10.99 10.59
N HIS A 457 13.01 10.94 10.53
CA HIS A 457 13.64 10.15 9.49
C HIS A 457 13.43 8.65 9.73
N GLY A 458 13.18 7.93 8.65
CA GLY A 458 13.34 6.48 8.60
C GLY A 458 14.75 6.10 8.15
N ILE A 459 15.36 5.14 8.83
CA ILE A 459 16.69 4.62 8.50
C ILE A 459 16.61 3.74 7.25
N GLY A 460 17.37 4.08 6.21
CA GLY A 460 17.65 3.20 5.09
C GLY A 460 19.10 2.71 5.13
N LEU A 461 19.28 1.40 4.99
CA LEU A 461 20.59 0.75 4.98
C LEU A 461 20.97 0.30 3.56
N PRO A 462 22.29 0.19 3.27
CA PRO A 462 22.76 -0.38 2.01
C PRO A 462 22.24 -1.82 1.79
N PRO A 463 21.99 -2.25 0.53
CA PRO A 463 21.44 -3.59 0.24
C PRO A 463 22.28 -4.76 0.74
N ASP A 464 23.59 -4.55 0.91
CA ASP A 464 24.57 -5.51 1.40
C ASP A 464 24.79 -5.44 2.93
N ASP A 465 24.10 -4.53 3.64
CA ASP A 465 24.17 -4.43 5.09
C ASP A 465 23.45 -5.62 5.75
N PRO A 466 24.14 -6.42 6.60
CA PRO A 466 23.54 -7.58 7.27
C PRO A 466 22.41 -7.21 8.24
N GLN A 467 22.29 -5.95 8.66
CA GLN A 467 21.23 -5.47 9.54
C GLN A 467 20.03 -4.91 8.79
N LEU A 468 20.03 -4.86 7.45
CA LEU A 468 18.95 -4.27 6.66
C LEU A 468 17.58 -4.81 7.07
N VAL A 469 17.39 -6.14 7.07
CA VAL A 469 16.09 -6.74 7.42
C VAL A 469 15.65 -6.40 8.85
N ALA A 470 16.59 -6.24 9.78
CA ALA A 470 16.30 -5.96 11.19
C ALA A 470 16.05 -4.46 11.48
N ARG A 471 16.61 -3.54 10.68
CA ARG A 471 16.67 -2.10 10.99
C ARG A 471 16.16 -1.17 9.88
N GLN A 472 15.86 -1.66 8.69
CA GLN A 472 15.23 -0.85 7.64
C GLN A 472 13.91 -0.26 8.17
N GLY A 473 13.76 1.06 8.08
CA GLY A 473 12.61 1.79 8.61
C GLY A 473 12.66 2.06 10.12
N ALA A 474 13.77 1.80 10.80
CA ALA A 474 13.98 2.27 12.18
C ALA A 474 13.85 3.80 12.26
N LEU A 475 13.43 4.32 13.41
CA LEU A 475 13.10 5.74 13.55
C LEU A 475 14.30 6.50 14.10
N LEU A 476 14.86 7.42 13.32
CA LEU A 476 15.90 8.31 13.81
C LEU A 476 15.33 9.20 14.93
N CYS A 477 16.04 9.24 16.04
CA CYS A 477 15.67 10.03 17.21
C CYS A 477 16.51 11.30 17.32
N GLN A 478 16.08 12.20 18.20
CA GLN A 478 16.70 13.50 18.41
C GLN A 478 18.14 13.42 18.95
N ASP A 479 18.56 12.26 19.46
CA ASP A 479 19.90 12.02 19.98
C ASP A 479 20.98 12.23 18.92
N TRP A 480 20.65 12.03 17.64
CA TRP A 480 21.54 12.45 16.56
C TRP A 480 21.62 13.97 16.47
N GLN A 481 22.81 14.51 16.25
CA GLN A 481 23.07 15.95 16.24
C GLN A 481 22.72 16.65 14.93
N GLY A 482 22.26 15.93 13.91
CA GLY A 482 21.92 16.47 12.58
C GLY A 482 23.01 16.34 11.52
N TRP A 483 24.17 15.76 11.86
CA TRP A 483 25.29 15.61 10.92
C TRP A 483 26.20 14.45 11.31
N GLY A 484 26.88 13.90 10.29
CA GLY A 484 27.83 12.80 10.44
C GLY A 484 27.16 11.43 10.55
N GLU A 485 27.96 10.44 10.92
CA GLU A 485 27.53 9.03 11.01
C GLU A 485 26.40 8.85 12.03
N ILE A 486 25.52 7.88 11.75
CA ILE A 486 24.40 7.52 12.64
C ILE A 486 24.80 6.28 13.45
N GLU A 487 25.08 6.49 14.73
CA GLU A 487 25.31 5.40 15.66
C GLU A 487 23.99 4.64 15.98
N PRO A 488 24.05 3.34 16.31
CA PRO A 488 22.86 2.55 16.61
C PRO A 488 21.92 3.17 17.66
N GLN A 489 22.46 3.78 18.72
CA GLN A 489 21.65 4.41 19.77
C GLN A 489 20.86 5.65 19.32
N HIS A 490 21.19 6.21 18.15
CA HIS A 490 20.46 7.36 17.61
C HIS A 490 19.15 6.95 16.91
N ALA A 491 18.94 5.67 16.65
CA ALA A 491 17.75 5.18 15.97
C ALA A 491 17.03 4.12 16.80
N PHE A 492 15.71 4.19 16.83
CA PHE A 492 14.86 3.23 17.52
C PHE A 492 14.38 2.15 16.55
N ALA A 493 14.83 0.92 16.76
CA ALA A 493 14.51 -0.26 15.97
C ALA A 493 13.72 -1.29 16.78
N ALA A 494 13.33 -2.38 16.13
CA ALA A 494 12.61 -3.48 16.78
C ALA A 494 13.37 -4.09 17.98
N ALA A 495 14.71 -4.12 17.91
CA ALA A 495 15.57 -4.67 18.96
C ALA A 495 15.57 -3.82 20.24
N ASP A 496 15.17 -2.54 20.15
CA ASP A 496 15.10 -1.63 21.29
C ASP A 496 13.81 -1.78 22.10
N LEU A 497 12.85 -2.59 21.63
CA LEU A 497 11.65 -2.93 22.39
C LEU A 497 11.99 -3.94 23.48
N PRO A 498 11.84 -3.61 24.78
CA PRO A 498 11.96 -4.59 25.84
C PRO A 498 11.08 -5.84 25.59
N PRO A 499 11.53 -7.05 25.96
CA PRO A 499 10.80 -8.30 25.69
C PRO A 499 9.37 -8.33 26.24
N ASP A 500 9.12 -7.62 27.34
CA ASP A 500 7.84 -7.52 28.06
C ASP A 500 7.02 -6.28 27.67
N THR A 501 7.41 -5.57 26.61
CA THR A 501 6.67 -4.40 26.11
C THR A 501 5.25 -4.81 25.71
N ASP A 502 4.27 -4.15 26.32
CA ASP A 502 2.84 -4.35 26.07
C ASP A 502 2.20 -3.05 25.60
N VAL A 503 1.97 -2.97 24.29
CA VAL A 503 1.37 -1.82 23.59
C VAL A 503 -0.09 -2.10 23.22
N ARG A 504 -0.78 -2.97 23.98
CA ARG A 504 -2.15 -3.37 23.71
C ARG A 504 -3.08 -2.18 23.48
N GLY A 505 -3.77 -2.19 22.35
CA GLY A 505 -4.74 -1.17 21.97
C GLY A 505 -4.14 0.07 21.30
N LEU A 506 -2.83 0.10 21.06
CA LEU A 506 -2.15 1.20 20.37
C LEU A 506 -2.47 1.18 18.87
N ILE A 507 -2.74 2.34 18.28
CA ILE A 507 -2.62 2.56 16.84
C ILE A 507 -1.47 3.54 16.58
N VAL A 508 -0.59 3.18 15.65
CA VAL A 508 0.57 4.00 15.29
C VAL A 508 0.36 4.62 13.91
N CYS A 509 0.56 5.93 13.81
CA CYS A 509 0.67 6.67 12.55
C CYS A 509 2.13 7.11 12.38
N CYS A 510 2.85 6.49 11.45
CA CYS A 510 4.28 6.67 11.28
C CYS A 510 4.61 7.39 9.96
N PHE A 511 5.06 8.64 10.09
CA PHE A 511 5.62 9.42 8.99
C PHE A 511 7.16 9.30 8.98
N ALA A 512 7.66 8.30 8.26
CA ALA A 512 9.08 8.03 8.06
C ALA A 512 9.28 7.11 6.83
N CYS A 513 10.37 7.29 6.08
CA CYS A 513 10.72 6.36 5.00
C CYS A 513 10.88 4.92 5.52
N TYR A 514 10.37 3.95 4.76
CA TYR A 514 10.38 2.52 5.07
C TYR A 514 9.70 2.10 6.38
N GLY A 515 8.98 3.01 7.05
CA GLY A 515 8.40 2.74 8.37
C GLY A 515 7.38 1.60 8.38
N ALA A 516 6.69 1.35 7.27
CA ALA A 516 5.83 0.17 7.10
C ALA A 516 6.53 -0.95 6.31
N GLY A 517 7.37 -0.63 5.32
CA GLY A 517 8.09 -1.63 4.53
C GLY A 517 9.02 -1.06 3.48
N CYS A 518 9.76 -1.93 2.78
CA CYS A 518 10.67 -1.55 1.71
C CYS A 518 10.46 -2.48 0.51
N PRO A 519 10.31 -1.98 -0.72
CA PRO A 519 10.32 -2.83 -1.91
C PRO A 519 11.74 -3.34 -2.19
N GLU A 520 11.84 -4.38 -3.02
CA GLU A 520 13.15 -4.90 -3.47
C GLU A 520 13.85 -3.91 -4.40
N ALA A 521 13.10 -3.39 -5.37
CA ALA A 521 13.62 -2.46 -6.37
C ALA A 521 13.13 -1.03 -6.10
N ASP A 522 14.00 -0.05 -6.30
CA ASP A 522 13.73 1.37 -6.15
C ASP A 522 12.64 1.80 -7.13
N GLU A 523 11.53 2.33 -6.60
CA GLU A 523 10.43 2.81 -7.44
C GLU A 523 10.63 4.24 -7.95
N PHE A 524 11.66 4.93 -7.47
CA PHE A 524 11.86 6.37 -7.63
C PHE A 524 13.12 6.75 -8.42
N VAL A 525 14.14 5.90 -8.46
CA VAL A 525 15.37 6.14 -9.24
C VAL A 525 15.59 4.98 -10.17
N PHE A 526 15.64 5.24 -11.47
CA PHE A 526 16.16 4.28 -12.44
C PHE A 526 16.82 5.04 -13.59
N ALA A 527 17.90 4.50 -14.14
CA ALA A 527 18.53 5.10 -15.30
C ALA A 527 17.57 5.01 -16.47
N LEU A 528 17.12 6.14 -17.01
CA LEU A 528 16.36 6.14 -18.26
C LEU A 528 17.27 5.60 -19.36
N ALA A 529 16.90 4.46 -19.95
CA ALA A 529 17.58 3.92 -21.11
C ALA A 529 17.55 4.99 -22.22
N GLN A 530 18.71 5.31 -22.80
CA GLN A 530 18.73 6.14 -24.02
C GLN A 530 18.35 5.26 -25.21
N ASP A 531 17.93 5.88 -26.32
CA ASP A 531 17.60 5.16 -27.55
C ASP A 531 18.77 4.27 -27.98
N GLY A 532 18.57 2.95 -27.91
CA GLY A 532 19.58 1.93 -28.24
C GLY A 532 20.20 1.21 -27.05
N ASP A 533 19.92 1.62 -25.81
CA ASP A 533 20.37 0.95 -24.59
C ASP A 533 19.45 -0.24 -24.20
N ALA A 534 19.99 -1.13 -23.34
CA ALA A 534 19.20 -2.15 -22.67
C ALA A 534 18.07 -1.50 -21.85
N PRO A 535 16.94 -2.20 -21.59
CA PRO A 535 15.84 -1.66 -20.81
C PRO A 535 16.32 -1.10 -19.47
N ALA A 536 15.75 0.04 -19.07
CA ALA A 536 16.04 0.66 -17.78
C ALA A 536 15.75 -0.33 -16.64
N GLU A 537 16.80 -0.76 -15.92
CA GLU A 537 16.66 -1.59 -14.72
C GLU A 537 16.55 -0.70 -13.48
N ARG A 538 15.65 -1.07 -12.56
CA ARG A 538 15.52 -0.41 -11.26
C ARG A 538 16.64 -0.90 -10.32
N PRO A 539 17.36 0.01 -9.63
CA PRO A 539 18.30 -0.35 -8.57
C PRO A 539 17.65 -1.23 -7.51
N ILE A 540 18.39 -2.21 -7.01
CA ILE A 540 17.96 -3.04 -5.88
C ILE A 540 18.31 -2.30 -4.58
N ILE A 541 17.32 -2.10 -3.73
CA ILE A 541 17.43 -1.37 -2.44
C ILE A 541 17.15 -2.26 -1.23
N ALA A 542 16.66 -3.48 -1.45
CA ALA A 542 16.50 -4.50 -0.42
C ALA A 542 16.71 -5.90 -1.02
N PRO A 543 17.12 -6.90 -0.23
CA PRO A 543 17.29 -8.28 -0.71
C PRO A 543 15.97 -8.94 -1.16
N PHE A 544 14.84 -8.40 -0.71
CA PHE A 544 13.47 -8.78 -1.07
C PHE A 544 12.49 -7.71 -0.56
N PRO A 545 11.23 -7.69 -1.02
CA PRO A 545 10.23 -6.80 -0.47
C PRO A 545 9.92 -7.19 0.99
N LEU A 546 10.06 -6.25 1.92
CA LEU A 546 9.97 -6.48 3.36
C LEU A 546 8.90 -5.61 4.02
N ILE A 547 8.32 -6.12 5.10
CA ILE A 547 7.60 -5.32 6.10
C ILE A 547 8.59 -4.94 7.19
N SER A 548 8.57 -3.70 7.67
CA SER A 548 9.53 -3.23 8.67
C SER A 548 9.48 -4.11 9.92
N LYS A 549 10.65 -4.45 10.50
CA LYS A 549 10.66 -5.29 11.69
C LYS A 549 10.05 -4.59 12.90
N LEU A 550 10.15 -3.26 12.98
CA LEU A 550 9.57 -2.47 14.07
C LEU A 550 8.04 -2.56 14.06
N SER A 551 7.40 -2.37 12.91
CA SER A 551 5.94 -2.48 12.80
C SER A 551 5.44 -3.88 13.13
N GLN A 552 6.11 -4.92 12.61
CA GLN A 552 5.81 -6.32 12.97
C GLN A 552 5.84 -6.54 14.49
N GLN A 553 6.91 -6.08 15.15
CA GLN A 553 7.12 -6.31 16.58
C GLN A 553 6.19 -5.50 17.48
N LEU A 554 5.70 -4.35 17.03
CA LEU A 554 4.64 -3.59 17.70
C LEU A 554 3.28 -4.29 17.60
N LEU A 555 2.92 -4.80 16.42
CA LEU A 555 1.68 -5.56 16.21
C LEU A 555 1.64 -6.83 17.06
N VAL A 556 2.74 -7.59 17.11
CA VAL A 556 2.88 -8.79 17.96
C VAL A 556 2.79 -8.50 19.46
N ARG A 557 3.02 -7.24 19.87
CA ARG A 557 2.99 -6.78 21.27
C ARG A 557 1.69 -6.04 21.63
N GLY A 558 0.70 -6.05 20.75
CA GLY A 558 -0.67 -5.63 21.04
C GLY A 558 -1.12 -4.36 20.33
N ALA A 559 -0.27 -3.75 19.49
CA ALA A 559 -0.75 -2.67 18.63
C ALA A 559 -1.82 -3.22 17.70
N LEU A 560 -2.95 -2.52 17.59
CA LEU A 560 -4.07 -2.91 16.74
C LEU A 560 -3.73 -2.74 15.26
N ALA A 561 -3.07 -1.62 14.95
CA ALA A 561 -2.72 -1.23 13.60
C ALA A 561 -1.46 -0.34 13.57
N PHE A 562 -0.76 -0.40 12.45
CA PHE A 562 0.37 0.46 12.13
C PHE A 562 0.17 1.02 10.73
N ILE A 563 0.06 2.34 10.62
CA ILE A 563 -0.03 3.09 9.37
C ILE A 563 1.35 3.69 9.09
N GLY A 564 1.89 3.50 7.90
CA GLY A 564 3.16 4.14 7.52
C GLY A 564 3.52 3.90 6.07
N HIS A 565 4.72 4.33 5.67
CA HIS A 565 5.15 4.25 4.27
C HIS A 565 5.85 2.95 3.95
N VAL A 566 5.50 2.39 2.80
CA VAL A 566 6.34 1.45 2.07
C VAL A 566 7.20 2.26 1.09
N ASP A 567 8.52 2.10 1.13
CA ASP A 567 9.45 2.96 0.39
C ASP A 567 9.56 4.39 0.97
N ARG A 568 9.63 5.43 0.14
CA ARG A 568 9.89 6.81 0.57
C ARG A 568 8.65 7.57 1.02
N ALA A 569 8.82 8.33 2.11
CA ALA A 569 7.91 9.37 2.59
C ALA A 569 8.41 10.73 2.13
N TRP A 570 7.56 11.51 1.48
CA TRP A 570 7.85 12.85 0.98
C TRP A 570 7.03 13.89 1.74
N THR A 571 7.44 15.15 1.70
CA THR A 571 6.69 16.21 2.41
C THR A 571 5.29 16.49 1.82
N TYR A 572 4.91 15.91 0.68
CA TYR A 572 3.65 16.21 -0.03
C TYR A 572 2.39 15.67 0.66
N SER A 573 2.55 14.82 1.66
CA SER A 573 1.48 14.40 2.58
C SER A 573 0.92 15.58 3.36
N PHE A 574 1.75 16.59 3.63
CA PHE A 574 1.40 17.80 4.36
C PHE A 574 1.80 19.10 3.66
N SER A 575 2.31 19.03 2.42
CA SER A 575 2.64 20.19 1.58
C SER A 575 1.74 20.21 0.37
N ALA A 576 1.06 21.32 0.12
CA ALA A 576 0.41 21.51 -1.17
C ALA A 576 1.44 21.86 -2.26
N THR A 577 1.17 21.45 -3.49
CA THR A 577 2.08 21.73 -4.63
C THR A 577 2.29 23.23 -4.85
N ASN A 578 1.31 24.08 -4.48
CA ASN A 578 1.31 25.54 -4.65
C ASN A 578 0.59 26.31 -3.51
N ALA A 579 0.46 25.74 -2.31
CA ALA A 579 -0.21 26.40 -1.16
C ALA A 579 0.58 26.15 0.15
N PRO A 580 0.26 26.87 1.25
CA PRO A 580 0.88 26.63 2.56
C PRO A 580 0.73 25.18 3.04
N ALA A 581 1.41 24.84 4.13
CA ALA A 581 1.28 23.53 4.77
C ALA A 581 -0.20 23.13 4.96
N GLN A 582 -0.52 21.89 4.59
CA GLN A 582 -1.86 21.32 4.58
C GLN A 582 -1.89 20.00 5.35
N VAL A 583 -2.13 20.08 6.66
CA VAL A 583 -2.22 18.91 7.55
C VAL A 583 -3.59 18.23 7.57
N GLN A 584 -4.57 18.75 6.82
CA GLN A 584 -5.97 18.34 6.90
C GLN A 584 -6.18 16.84 6.71
N SER A 585 -5.38 16.19 5.85
CA SER A 585 -5.46 14.74 5.62
C SER A 585 -5.12 13.95 6.89
N PHE A 586 -4.10 14.38 7.63
CA PHE A 586 -3.73 13.76 8.91
C PHE A 586 -4.71 14.14 10.01
N GLU A 587 -5.21 15.38 10.02
CA GLU A 587 -6.25 15.81 10.96
C GLU A 587 -7.53 14.98 10.79
N ASP A 588 -7.98 14.74 9.55
CA ASP A 588 -9.16 13.92 9.26
C ASP A 588 -8.94 12.45 9.63
N LEU A 589 -7.76 11.87 9.31
CA LEU A 589 -7.38 10.53 9.76
C LEU A 589 -7.45 10.41 11.29
N LEU A 590 -6.77 11.31 12.01
CA LEU A 590 -6.76 11.31 13.47
C LEU A 590 -8.15 11.56 14.05
N ALA A 591 -8.94 12.46 13.47
CA ALA A 591 -10.32 12.71 13.86
C ALA A 591 -11.17 11.44 13.76
N ARG A 592 -11.11 10.71 12.64
CA ARG A 592 -11.85 9.46 12.44
C ARG A 592 -11.44 8.38 13.44
N LEU A 593 -10.13 8.22 13.66
CA LEU A 593 -9.61 7.27 14.65
C LEU A 593 -10.10 7.62 16.06
N MET A 594 -10.01 8.90 16.45
CA MET A 594 -10.48 9.39 17.75
C MET A 594 -12.01 9.38 17.89
N ALA A 595 -12.75 9.39 16.78
CA ALA A 595 -14.19 9.16 16.75
C ALA A 595 -14.57 7.68 16.84
N GLY A 596 -13.59 6.76 16.92
CA GLY A 596 -13.82 5.33 17.02
C GLY A 596 -14.16 4.66 15.68
N LYS A 597 -13.89 5.32 14.55
CA LYS A 597 -14.04 4.69 13.23
C LYS A 597 -13.00 3.60 13.03
N ARG A 598 -13.35 2.59 12.23
CA ARG A 598 -12.43 1.50 11.86
C ARG A 598 -11.25 2.05 11.06
N VAL A 599 -10.06 1.53 11.32
CA VAL A 599 -8.81 2.10 10.80
C VAL A 599 -8.78 2.12 9.27
N GLY A 600 -9.23 1.05 8.62
CA GLY A 600 -9.26 1.00 7.16
C GLY A 600 -10.19 2.04 6.53
N PHE A 601 -11.34 2.33 7.15
CA PHE A 601 -12.22 3.41 6.72
C PHE A 601 -11.62 4.79 7.01
N ALA A 602 -10.93 4.94 8.14
CA ALA A 602 -10.25 6.19 8.49
C ALA A 602 -9.18 6.58 7.45
N MET A 603 -8.62 5.60 6.73
CA MET A 603 -7.65 5.81 5.65
C MET A 603 -8.28 6.20 4.30
N ASP A 604 -9.60 6.07 4.09
CA ASP A 604 -10.19 6.23 2.75
C ASP A 604 -9.95 7.62 2.15
N GLN A 605 -10.07 8.69 2.96
CA GLN A 605 -9.75 10.06 2.56
C GLN A 605 -8.27 10.22 2.19
N PHE A 606 -7.39 9.51 2.88
CA PHE A 606 -5.97 9.47 2.55
C PHE A 606 -5.75 8.82 1.18
N ASN A 607 -6.47 7.73 0.89
CA ASN A 607 -6.42 7.02 -0.38
C ASN A 607 -7.09 7.79 -1.53
N GLN A 608 -8.04 8.70 -1.26
CA GLN A 608 -8.59 9.60 -2.30
C GLN A 608 -7.52 10.52 -2.89
N ARG A 609 -6.57 10.97 -2.07
CA ARG A 609 -5.46 11.82 -2.54
C ARG A 609 -4.61 11.10 -3.57
N GLN A 610 -4.38 9.80 -3.40
CA GLN A 610 -3.68 8.99 -4.40
C GLN A 610 -4.38 9.07 -5.75
N GLY A 611 -5.69 8.78 -5.80
CA GLY A 611 -6.47 8.81 -7.05
C GLY A 611 -6.46 10.19 -7.70
N ALA A 612 -6.68 11.26 -6.92
CA ALA A 612 -6.69 12.63 -7.42
C ALA A 612 -5.33 13.06 -8.00
N PHE A 613 -4.22 12.87 -7.27
CA PHE A 613 -2.90 13.22 -7.78
C PHE A 613 -2.48 12.38 -8.96
N ALA A 614 -2.87 11.11 -8.98
CA ALA A 614 -2.55 10.24 -10.10
C ALA A 614 -3.28 10.67 -11.38
N MET A 615 -4.56 11.06 -11.28
CA MET A 615 -5.28 11.57 -12.44
C MET A 615 -4.76 12.93 -12.91
N LEU A 616 -4.48 13.86 -11.99
CA LEU A 616 -3.83 15.13 -12.35
C LEU A 616 -2.50 14.89 -13.07
N LEU A 617 -1.67 13.98 -12.56
CA LEU A 617 -0.40 13.63 -13.18
C LEU A 617 -0.59 13.05 -14.58
N SER A 618 -1.50 12.08 -14.75
CA SER A 618 -1.81 11.46 -16.04
C SER A 618 -2.30 12.48 -17.07
N ASN A 619 -3.20 13.39 -16.68
CA ASN A 619 -3.73 14.44 -17.54
C ASN A 619 -2.65 15.42 -18.01
N GLU A 620 -1.70 15.79 -17.13
CA GLU A 620 -0.58 16.66 -17.51
C GLU A 620 0.40 15.96 -18.45
N ILE A 621 0.70 14.68 -18.24
CA ILE A 621 1.54 13.89 -19.14
C ILE A 621 0.89 13.76 -20.51
N GLU A 622 -0.40 13.42 -20.57
CA GLU A 622 -1.15 13.30 -21.81
C GLU A 622 -1.24 14.63 -22.56
N SER A 623 -1.61 15.71 -21.87
CA SER A 623 -1.68 17.05 -22.46
C SER A 623 -0.32 17.48 -23.04
N ALA A 624 0.78 17.12 -22.36
CA ALA A 624 2.12 17.40 -22.87
C ALA A 624 2.43 16.64 -24.17
N SER A 625 1.94 15.41 -24.32
CA SER A 625 2.03 14.64 -25.58
C SER A 625 1.26 15.31 -26.74
N PHE A 626 0.24 16.13 -26.43
CA PHE A 626 -0.51 16.94 -27.40
C PHE A 626 -0.01 18.40 -27.51
N GLY A 627 1.17 18.70 -26.98
CA GLY A 627 1.83 20.00 -27.17
C GLY A 627 1.53 21.05 -26.10
N LYS A 628 0.82 20.72 -25.02
CA LYS A 628 0.74 21.59 -23.83
C LYS A 628 2.15 21.74 -23.24
N ARG A 629 2.56 22.98 -22.98
CA ARG A 629 3.79 23.23 -22.21
C ARG A 629 3.49 23.08 -20.73
N VAL A 630 4.03 22.04 -20.11
CA VAL A 630 3.95 21.80 -18.67
C VAL A 630 5.31 22.10 -18.05
N ALA A 631 5.34 22.92 -17.00
CA ALA A 631 6.59 23.22 -16.32
C ALA A 631 7.14 21.95 -15.66
N PRO A 632 8.44 21.63 -15.79
CA PRO A 632 9.03 20.47 -15.13
C PRO A 632 8.84 20.48 -13.61
N THR A 633 8.85 21.66 -13.01
CA THR A 633 8.58 21.85 -11.58
C THR A 633 7.22 21.29 -11.16
N ASP A 634 6.19 21.58 -11.95
CA ASP A 634 4.80 21.20 -11.64
C ASP A 634 4.61 19.70 -11.80
N LEU A 635 5.18 19.12 -12.86
CA LEU A 635 5.11 17.69 -13.12
C LEU A 635 5.89 16.88 -12.08
N GLY A 636 7.08 17.34 -11.68
CA GLY A 636 7.88 16.72 -10.63
C GLY A 636 7.18 16.74 -9.27
N LYS A 637 6.54 17.85 -8.92
CA LYS A 637 5.70 17.98 -7.71
C LYS A 637 4.53 17.01 -7.70
N LEU A 638 3.79 16.92 -8.82
CA LEU A 638 2.65 15.99 -8.95
C LEU A 638 3.08 14.53 -8.83
N TRP A 639 4.22 14.17 -9.44
CA TRP A 639 4.78 12.83 -9.33
C TRP A 639 5.16 12.48 -7.89
N ALA A 640 5.85 13.38 -7.19
CA ALA A 640 6.19 13.18 -5.79
C ALA A 640 4.92 13.04 -4.92
N ALA A 641 3.94 13.94 -5.08
CA ALA A 641 2.68 13.90 -4.33
C ALA A 641 1.86 12.63 -4.56
N ARG A 642 1.80 12.15 -5.80
CA ARG A 642 1.13 10.89 -6.15
C ARG A 642 1.77 9.71 -5.46
N ASN A 643 3.09 9.57 -5.57
CA ASN A 643 3.80 8.41 -5.04
C ASN A 643 3.79 8.41 -3.50
N ASP A 644 3.91 9.58 -2.90
CA ASP A 644 3.78 9.76 -1.45
C ASP A 644 2.41 9.27 -0.95
N ALA A 645 1.32 9.73 -1.56
CA ALA A 645 -0.02 9.30 -1.19
C ALA A 645 -0.26 7.79 -1.40
N ARG A 646 0.24 7.23 -2.52
CA ARG A 646 0.12 5.80 -2.84
C ARG A 646 0.83 4.89 -1.84
N ASN A 647 1.96 5.35 -1.30
CA ASN A 647 2.88 4.51 -0.56
C ASN A 647 2.51 4.32 0.91
N TYR A 648 1.42 4.92 1.39
CA TYR A 648 0.88 4.59 2.71
C TYR A 648 0.27 3.19 2.68
N ALA A 649 0.65 2.38 3.66
CA ALA A 649 0.09 1.07 3.88
C ALA A 649 -0.44 0.96 5.31
N LEU A 650 -1.60 0.32 5.45
CA LEU A 650 -2.11 -0.15 6.72
C LEU A 650 -1.61 -1.57 6.98
N LEU A 651 -0.90 -1.75 8.10
CA LEU A 651 -0.50 -3.05 8.62
C LEU A 651 -1.39 -3.39 9.82
N GLY A 652 -1.93 -4.60 9.83
CA GLY A 652 -2.99 -5.01 10.76
C GLY A 652 -4.33 -5.22 10.07
N ASP A 653 -5.30 -5.67 10.84
CA ASP A 653 -6.68 -5.85 10.44
C ASP A 653 -7.37 -4.49 10.22
N PRO A 654 -7.87 -4.20 9.01
CA PRO A 654 -8.47 -2.91 8.70
C PRO A 654 -9.78 -2.64 9.45
N ALA A 655 -10.39 -3.66 10.04
CA ALA A 655 -11.61 -3.50 10.82
C ALA A 655 -11.38 -3.10 12.28
N VAL A 656 -10.15 -3.09 12.81
CA VAL A 656 -9.91 -2.68 14.20
C VAL A 656 -10.29 -1.20 14.41
N ARG A 657 -10.63 -0.82 15.65
CA ARG A 657 -10.97 0.56 16.03
C ARG A 657 -10.60 0.82 17.49
N LEU A 658 -10.49 2.10 17.85
CA LEU A 658 -10.41 2.50 19.26
C LEU A 658 -11.78 2.28 19.95
N PRO A 659 -11.82 1.78 21.19
CA PRO A 659 -13.07 1.51 21.91
C PRO A 659 -13.64 2.77 22.55
N LEU A 660 -14.15 3.67 21.71
CA LEU A 660 -14.68 4.95 22.14
C LEU A 660 -16.17 4.94 21.88
N ALA A 661 -16.97 5.12 22.94
CA ALA A 661 -18.38 5.43 22.77
C ALA A 661 -18.47 6.66 21.85
N ALA A 662 -19.29 6.57 20.80
CA ALA A 662 -19.54 7.67 19.88
C ALA A 662 -19.77 8.95 20.69
N ILE A 663 -19.05 10.01 20.36
CA ILE A 663 -19.37 11.33 20.89
C ILE A 663 -20.81 11.58 20.43
N ALA A 664 -21.74 11.71 21.37
CA ALA A 664 -23.12 12.03 21.03
C ALA A 664 -23.10 13.31 20.19
N GLU A 665 -23.59 13.21 18.95
CA GLU A 665 -23.70 14.33 18.01
C GLU A 665 -24.51 15.50 18.59
#